data_AF-A0A397HDQ2-F1
#
_entry.id   AF-A0A397HDQ2-F1
#
_cell.length_a   1.000
_cell.length_b   1.000
_cell.length_c   1.000
_cell.angle_alpha   90.00
_cell.angle_beta   90.00
_cell.angle_gamma   90.00
#
_symmetry.space_group_name_H-M   'P 1'
#
loop_
_entity.id
_entity.type
_entity.pdbx_description
1 polymer ?
#
loop_
_entity_poly.entity_id
_entity_poly.type
_entity_poly.pdbx_seq_one_letter_code
_entity_poly.pdbx_strand_id
1 'polypeptide(L)'
;MPHFKVSASEPIIKRSLIDGEEEEKIISVEFTVPEYNRDGTFKLAKYSYQANNSDNPEIDKGWTIFRNDEKMLSVEDGYVIVTGKYCGICSTDLARRFLPFPLPQIIGHEAVAIHKSKPVVIEINASHHARGIHENLNPPCSFCQHGLSTQCPDRITLGIDRLPGGFAPYILAPKNAIIPVPDNLSLKAASFAEPFAAALNAVETTPPINGQEVAVLGPRKLGMFIIAALNGHEAVAIHKSKPVVIEINASHHARGIHENLNPPCSFCQHGLSTQCPDRITLGIDRLPGGFAPYILAPKNAIIPVPDNLSLKAASFAEPFAAALNAVETTPPINGQEVAVLGPRKLGMFIIAALNVYKKSHNLDFQITAIFHKNPPPTQLVNLARELGSQIESSSSSITKKFDIVFDTTGSPQGFLQSIKITKKILHLKSTHGQNVCGLNRMTDFVVEELSLLKFSEKNLEFSWPNDFSDDNDNNNNRRMNHNVLVTPSVNEKIINSIKSTGRNVILKDANNSINDILEWIDQSNKGQVLDQNLKNSPVPRFDLVVIGNLKEIDSVIRPKEGMDLSILRSRGAILYSPSEPPPYDYDNDNNNDNDNEIQLLSKALIEDDIQIWSTRCGNLKNSLKGLSKNLEITNILEKNMITKEITLENLDEGFDLAMRGDHIKILVDVEAKNTI
;
A
#
# COMPACT_ATOMS: atom_id res chain seq x y z
N MET A 1 9.96 -11.86 -39.73
CA MET A 1 8.57 -11.70 -40.24
C MET A 1 8.62 -10.91 -41.54
N PRO A 2 7.78 -11.19 -42.55
CA PRO A 2 7.73 -10.34 -43.74
C PRO A 2 7.29 -8.93 -43.35
N HIS A 3 8.05 -7.91 -43.75
CA HIS A 3 7.66 -6.52 -43.57
C HIS A 3 6.66 -6.16 -44.66
N PHE A 4 5.38 -6.04 -44.31
CA PHE A 4 4.35 -5.55 -45.23
C PHE A 4 4.57 -4.05 -45.47
N LYS A 5 4.64 -3.64 -46.74
CA LYS A 5 4.60 -2.22 -47.11
C LYS A 5 3.14 -1.82 -47.31
N VAL A 6 2.62 -0.98 -46.42
CA VAL A 6 1.31 -0.34 -46.56
C VAL A 6 1.47 0.87 -47.48
N SER A 7 0.53 1.06 -48.40
CA SER A 7 0.49 2.24 -49.29
C SER A 7 -0.93 2.77 -49.39
N ALA A 8 -1.08 4.08 -49.46
CA ALA A 8 -2.37 4.74 -49.62
C ALA A 8 -2.24 5.87 -50.66
N SER A 9 -3.24 6.00 -51.52
CA SER A 9 -3.38 7.16 -52.41
C SER A 9 -3.93 8.36 -51.63
N GLU A 10 -3.73 9.57 -52.18
CA GLU A 10 -4.44 10.75 -51.70
C GLU A 10 -5.95 10.57 -51.91
N PRO A 11 -6.80 10.95 -50.94
CA PRO A 11 -8.24 10.87 -51.10
C PRO A 11 -8.74 11.71 -52.28
N ILE A 12 -9.70 11.21 -53.03
CA ILE A 12 -10.41 12.03 -54.01
C ILE A 12 -11.49 12.81 -53.26
N ILE A 13 -11.40 14.14 -53.33
CA ILE A 13 -12.27 15.09 -52.60
C ILE A 13 -13.13 15.84 -53.60
N LYS A 14 -14.42 16.01 -53.28
CA LYS A 14 -15.34 16.91 -53.97
C LYS A 14 -15.72 18.05 -53.04
N ARG A 15 -15.70 19.28 -53.55
CA ARG A 15 -16.10 20.50 -52.85
C ARG A 15 -17.53 20.88 -53.23
N SER A 16 -18.33 21.25 -52.24
CA SER A 16 -19.68 21.80 -52.43
C SER A 16 -19.94 22.94 -51.46
N LEU A 17 -20.80 23.88 -51.86
CA LEU A 17 -21.27 24.96 -51.00
C LEU A 17 -22.58 24.52 -50.35
N ILE A 18 -22.60 24.37 -49.02
CA ILE A 18 -23.81 24.05 -48.24
C ILE A 18 -24.00 25.19 -47.23
N ASP A 19 -25.16 25.84 -47.26
CA ASP A 19 -25.52 26.97 -46.39
C ASP A 19 -24.49 28.12 -46.35
N GLY A 20 -23.74 28.31 -47.45
CA GLY A 20 -22.73 29.37 -47.58
C GLY A 20 -21.33 29.00 -47.05
N GLU A 21 -21.14 27.79 -46.53
CA GLU A 21 -19.83 27.24 -46.15
C GLU A 21 -19.34 26.23 -47.19
N GLU A 22 -18.03 26.28 -47.50
CA GLU A 22 -17.38 25.35 -48.42
C GLU A 22 -17.07 24.04 -47.67
N GLU A 23 -17.75 22.95 -48.03
CA GLU A 23 -17.55 21.64 -47.41
C GLU A 23 -16.75 20.71 -48.34
N GLU A 24 -15.65 20.17 -47.82
CA GLU A 24 -14.83 19.15 -48.50
C GLU A 24 -15.28 17.75 -48.10
N LYS A 25 -15.72 16.95 -49.08
CA LYS A 25 -16.16 15.56 -48.86
C LYS A 25 -15.28 14.59 -49.64
N ILE A 26 -14.70 13.63 -48.93
CA ILE A 26 -14.02 12.50 -49.55
C ILE A 26 -15.07 11.64 -50.26
N ILE A 27 -14.87 11.38 -51.55
CA ILE A 27 -15.77 10.54 -52.38
C ILE A 27 -15.16 9.19 -52.73
N SER A 28 -13.83 9.06 -52.69
CA SER A 28 -13.18 7.76 -52.76
C SER A 28 -11.78 7.74 -52.16
N VAL A 29 -11.36 6.59 -51.66
CA VAL A 29 -9.98 6.29 -51.23
C VAL A 29 -9.54 4.94 -51.76
N GLU A 30 -8.24 4.80 -52.04
CA GLU A 30 -7.62 3.53 -52.43
C GLU A 30 -6.33 3.30 -51.63
N PHE A 31 -6.15 2.08 -51.12
CA PHE A 31 -4.97 1.71 -50.32
C PHE A 31 -4.71 0.20 -50.34
N THR A 32 -3.47 -0.20 -50.02
CA THR A 32 -3.03 -1.59 -49.91
C THR A 32 -2.56 -1.85 -48.48
N VAL A 33 -3.12 -2.86 -47.83
CA VAL A 33 -2.91 -3.13 -46.40
C VAL A 33 -2.95 -4.64 -46.13
N PRO A 34 -2.26 -5.16 -45.09
CA PRO A 34 -2.43 -6.54 -44.66
C PRO A 34 -3.84 -6.80 -44.11
N GLU A 35 -4.58 -7.72 -44.72
CA GLU A 35 -5.82 -8.28 -44.19
C GLU A 35 -5.58 -9.63 -43.51
N TYR A 36 -6.42 -9.97 -42.54
CA TYR A 36 -6.32 -11.20 -41.76
C TYR A 36 -7.11 -12.33 -42.42
N ASN A 37 -6.55 -13.54 -42.45
CA ASN A 37 -7.11 -14.71 -43.11
C ASN A 37 -7.59 -15.77 -42.10
N ARG A 38 -8.46 -16.67 -42.56
CA ARG A 38 -9.02 -17.76 -41.74
C ARG A 38 -7.95 -18.74 -41.23
N ASP A 39 -6.85 -18.88 -41.95
CA ASP A 39 -5.68 -19.68 -41.55
C ASP A 39 -4.82 -19.02 -40.45
N GLY A 40 -5.15 -17.78 -40.05
CA GLY A 40 -4.42 -17.00 -39.04
C GLY A 40 -3.27 -16.17 -39.58
N THR A 41 -3.11 -16.09 -40.91
CA THR A 41 -2.05 -15.31 -41.56
C THR A 41 -2.52 -13.95 -42.05
N PHE A 42 -1.57 -13.05 -42.30
CA PHE A 42 -1.83 -11.77 -42.96
C PHE A 42 -1.38 -11.82 -44.42
N LYS A 43 -2.17 -11.24 -45.33
CA LYS A 43 -1.83 -11.07 -46.76
C LYS A 43 -2.17 -9.66 -47.21
N LEU A 44 -1.38 -9.08 -48.10
CA LEU A 44 -1.71 -7.78 -48.68
C LEU A 44 -2.93 -7.91 -49.59
N ALA A 45 -3.85 -6.98 -49.44
CA ALA A 45 -4.97 -6.79 -50.37
C ALA A 45 -5.14 -5.30 -50.67
N LYS A 46 -5.56 -5.01 -51.89
CA LYS A 46 -5.92 -3.67 -52.35
C LYS A 46 -7.37 -3.40 -51.98
N TYR A 47 -7.65 -2.29 -51.32
CA TYR A 47 -8.98 -1.83 -50.95
C TYR A 47 -9.30 -0.51 -51.64
N SER A 48 -10.52 -0.37 -52.13
CA SER A 48 -11.07 0.91 -52.61
C SER A 48 -12.45 1.14 -51.99
N TYR A 49 -12.66 2.30 -51.37
CA TYR A 49 -13.96 2.73 -50.87
C TYR A 49 -14.47 3.84 -51.77
N GLN A 50 -15.66 3.66 -52.34
CA GLN A 50 -16.25 4.58 -53.32
C GLN A 50 -17.67 4.96 -52.89
N ALA A 51 -17.98 6.24 -52.84
CA ALA A 51 -19.33 6.71 -52.58
C ALA A 51 -20.27 6.33 -53.74
N ASN A 52 -21.49 5.87 -53.44
CA ASN A 52 -22.45 5.39 -54.44
C ASN A 52 -23.12 6.51 -55.27
N ASN A 53 -22.78 7.78 -55.01
CA ASN A 53 -23.21 8.92 -55.80
C ASN A 53 -22.16 10.04 -55.73
N SER A 54 -21.24 10.07 -56.71
CA SER A 54 -20.21 11.11 -56.81
C SER A 54 -20.76 12.45 -57.29
N ASP A 55 -21.96 12.50 -57.86
CA ASP A 55 -22.43 13.62 -58.67
C ASP A 55 -23.17 14.69 -57.85
N ASN A 56 -23.90 14.30 -56.79
CA ASN A 56 -24.48 15.23 -55.81
C ASN A 56 -24.01 14.89 -54.38
N PRO A 57 -23.04 15.65 -53.81
CA PRO A 57 -22.47 15.38 -52.48
C PRO A 57 -23.46 15.61 -51.31
N GLU A 58 -24.57 16.33 -51.53
CA GLU A 58 -25.62 16.58 -50.53
C GLU A 58 -26.43 15.31 -50.19
N ILE A 59 -26.50 14.34 -51.10
CA ILE A 59 -27.27 13.11 -50.91
C ILE A 59 -26.32 11.95 -50.66
N ASP A 60 -26.16 11.55 -49.40
CA ASP A 60 -25.49 10.31 -49.05
C ASP A 60 -26.34 9.11 -49.50
N LYS A 61 -25.82 8.31 -50.45
CA LYS A 61 -26.44 7.05 -50.92
C LYS A 61 -25.61 5.83 -50.50
N GLY A 62 -24.74 6.01 -49.50
CA GLY A 62 -23.85 4.98 -48.99
C GLY A 62 -22.60 4.78 -49.82
N TRP A 63 -21.94 3.65 -49.55
CA TRP A 63 -20.59 3.34 -50.04
C TRP A 63 -20.51 1.92 -50.60
N THR A 64 -19.66 1.73 -51.59
CA THR A 64 -19.23 0.40 -52.06
C THR A 64 -17.75 0.21 -51.78
N ILE A 65 -17.45 -0.92 -51.15
CA ILE A 65 -16.11 -1.37 -50.80
C ILE A 65 -15.69 -2.44 -51.80
N PHE A 66 -14.55 -2.23 -52.45
CA PHE A 66 -13.89 -3.18 -53.33
C PHE A 66 -12.65 -3.73 -52.65
N ARG A 67 -12.40 -5.03 -52.83
CA ARG A 67 -11.17 -5.71 -52.44
C ARG A 67 -10.58 -6.41 -53.66
N ASN A 68 -9.34 -6.10 -54.01
CA ASN A 68 -8.66 -6.57 -55.22
C ASN A 68 -9.53 -6.35 -56.47
N ASP A 69 -10.11 -5.15 -56.58
CA ASP A 69 -11.00 -4.72 -57.65
C ASP A 69 -12.33 -5.50 -57.77
N GLU A 70 -12.61 -6.42 -56.85
CA GLU A 70 -13.89 -7.12 -56.72
C GLU A 70 -14.77 -6.48 -55.64
N LYS A 71 -16.09 -6.38 -55.91
CA LYS A 71 -17.04 -5.83 -54.94
C LYS A 71 -17.12 -6.73 -53.70
N MET A 72 -16.79 -6.16 -52.53
CA MET A 72 -16.81 -6.85 -51.24
C MET A 72 -18.09 -6.56 -50.44
N LEU A 73 -18.46 -5.28 -50.30
CA LEU A 73 -19.60 -4.86 -49.48
C LEU A 73 -20.19 -3.57 -50.06
N SER A 74 -21.52 -3.45 -50.08
CA SER A 74 -22.18 -2.15 -50.18
C SER A 74 -22.88 -1.87 -48.86
N VAL A 75 -22.69 -0.66 -48.35
CA VAL A 75 -23.41 -0.14 -47.20
C VAL A 75 -24.30 1.01 -47.64
N GLU A 76 -25.39 1.21 -46.91
CA GLU A 76 -26.33 2.32 -47.13
C GLU A 76 -25.72 3.64 -46.61
N ASP A 77 -26.52 4.69 -46.55
CA ASP A 77 -26.14 6.02 -46.07
C ASP A 77 -25.73 6.04 -44.59
N GLY A 78 -25.09 7.16 -44.20
CA GLY A 78 -24.70 7.42 -42.82
C GLY A 78 -23.25 7.11 -42.48
N TYR A 79 -22.37 6.99 -43.48
CA TYR A 79 -20.94 6.71 -43.29
C TYR A 79 -20.05 7.80 -43.87
N VAL A 80 -18.92 8.03 -43.20
CA VAL A 80 -17.89 8.97 -43.64
C VAL A 80 -16.50 8.34 -43.52
N ILE A 81 -15.56 8.82 -44.32
CA ILE A 81 -14.16 8.42 -44.24
C ILE A 81 -13.43 9.23 -43.17
N VAL A 82 -12.67 8.54 -42.33
CA VAL A 82 -11.74 9.13 -41.36
C VAL A 82 -10.34 8.56 -41.57
N THR A 83 -9.31 9.31 -41.19
CA THR A 83 -7.90 8.89 -41.35
C THR A 83 -7.44 8.15 -40.09
N GLY A 84 -7.05 6.88 -40.21
CA GLY A 84 -6.59 6.07 -39.08
C GLY A 84 -5.30 6.60 -38.47
N LYS A 85 -5.20 6.58 -37.13
CA LYS A 85 -4.02 7.06 -36.39
C LYS A 85 -3.43 6.02 -35.45
N TYR A 86 -4.25 5.40 -34.61
CA TYR A 86 -3.90 4.27 -33.76
C TYR A 86 -5.04 3.26 -33.77
N CYS A 87 -4.72 1.98 -33.62
CA CYS A 87 -5.72 0.97 -33.32
C CYS A 87 -5.10 -0.03 -32.36
N GLY A 88 -5.74 -0.25 -31.23
CA GLY A 88 -5.32 -1.26 -30.26
C GLY A 88 -5.62 -2.68 -30.75
N ILE A 89 -4.95 -3.67 -30.13
CA ILE A 89 -5.11 -5.11 -30.42
C ILE A 89 -5.87 -5.76 -29.26
N CYS A 90 -7.08 -6.22 -29.56
CA CYS A 90 -7.96 -6.88 -28.61
C CYS A 90 -7.78 -8.40 -28.65
N SER A 91 -8.18 -9.09 -27.58
CA SER A 91 -8.27 -10.56 -27.57
C SER A 91 -9.22 -11.09 -28.65
N THR A 92 -10.25 -10.32 -29.02
CA THR A 92 -11.18 -10.64 -30.11
C THR A 92 -10.46 -10.73 -31.47
N ASP A 93 -9.44 -9.89 -31.71
CA ASP A 93 -8.63 -9.95 -32.92
C ASP A 93 -7.82 -11.26 -33.00
N LEU A 94 -7.31 -11.73 -31.85
CA LEU A 94 -6.58 -13.01 -31.75
C LEU A 94 -7.51 -14.22 -31.95
N ALA A 95 -8.74 -14.11 -31.48
CA ALA A 95 -9.76 -15.15 -31.62
C ALA A 95 -10.46 -15.12 -32.99
N ARG A 96 -10.17 -14.12 -33.84
CA ARG A 96 -10.99 -13.77 -34.99
C ARG A 96 -11.23 -14.90 -35.99
N ARG A 97 -10.25 -15.81 -36.15
CA ARG A 97 -10.37 -17.00 -37.02
C ARG A 97 -11.44 -17.99 -36.56
N PHE A 98 -11.76 -17.99 -35.27
CA PHE A 98 -12.73 -18.89 -34.63
C PHE A 98 -14.14 -18.29 -34.55
N LEU A 99 -14.31 -17.00 -34.86
CA LEU A 99 -15.61 -16.34 -34.85
C LEU A 99 -16.38 -16.59 -36.16
N PRO A 100 -17.73 -16.61 -36.13
CA PRO A 100 -18.56 -16.93 -37.29
C PRO A 100 -18.59 -15.81 -38.36
N PHE A 101 -17.86 -14.72 -38.15
CA PHE A 101 -17.87 -13.56 -39.03
C PHE A 101 -16.91 -13.70 -40.23
N PRO A 102 -17.14 -12.99 -41.35
CA PRO A 102 -16.40 -13.15 -42.61
C PRO A 102 -14.88 -12.93 -42.49
N LEU A 103 -14.09 -13.70 -43.23
CA LEU A 103 -12.65 -13.51 -43.46
C LEU A 103 -12.35 -13.98 -44.90
N PRO A 104 -11.33 -13.42 -45.60
CA PRO A 104 -10.38 -12.45 -45.08
C PRO A 104 -10.96 -11.02 -44.98
N GLN A 105 -10.38 -10.20 -44.10
CA GLN A 105 -10.83 -8.83 -43.83
C GLN A 105 -9.76 -8.02 -43.07
N ILE A 106 -9.78 -6.70 -43.19
CA ILE A 106 -9.07 -5.79 -42.26
C ILE A 106 -9.72 -5.90 -40.87
N ILE A 107 -8.95 -6.28 -39.85
CA ILE A 107 -9.43 -6.41 -38.45
C ILE A 107 -9.00 -5.19 -37.60
N GLY A 108 -9.22 -5.23 -36.29
CA GLY A 108 -8.96 -4.13 -35.37
C GLY A 108 -10.17 -3.22 -35.16
N HIS A 109 -10.54 -2.99 -33.91
CA HIS A 109 -11.77 -2.26 -33.54
C HIS A 109 -11.55 -1.21 -32.43
N GLU A 110 -10.36 -1.13 -31.85
CA GLU A 110 -10.00 -0.13 -30.83
C GLU A 110 -9.43 1.15 -31.49
N ALA A 111 -10.22 1.79 -32.37
CA ALA A 111 -9.72 2.75 -33.35
C ALA A 111 -9.71 4.22 -32.88
N VAL A 112 -8.56 4.88 -33.08
CA VAL A 112 -8.34 6.34 -32.99
C VAL A 112 -8.04 6.87 -34.38
N ALA A 113 -8.73 7.93 -34.79
CA ALA A 113 -8.63 8.51 -36.12
C ALA A 113 -8.57 10.04 -36.08
N ILE A 114 -8.36 10.66 -37.25
CA ILE A 114 -8.50 12.09 -37.48
C ILE A 114 -9.72 12.31 -38.38
N HIS A 115 -10.63 13.18 -37.95
CA HIS A 115 -11.77 13.64 -38.73
C HIS A 115 -11.84 15.17 -38.68
N LYS A 116 -11.93 15.84 -39.85
CA LYS A 116 -11.93 17.31 -39.96
C LYS A 116 -10.83 17.97 -39.11
N SER A 117 -9.60 17.47 -39.22
CA SER A 117 -8.40 17.90 -38.47
C SER A 117 -8.45 17.74 -36.95
N LYS A 118 -9.43 17.02 -36.40
CA LYS A 118 -9.55 16.73 -34.96
C LYS A 118 -9.37 15.24 -34.67
N PRO A 119 -8.75 14.88 -33.54
CA PRO A 119 -8.69 13.50 -33.09
C PRO A 119 -10.06 12.99 -32.62
N VAL A 120 -10.38 11.77 -33.02
CA VAL A 120 -11.65 11.10 -32.71
C VAL A 120 -11.40 9.62 -32.38
N VAL A 121 -12.31 9.03 -31.60
CA VAL A 121 -12.47 7.57 -31.48
C VAL A 121 -13.74 7.14 -32.18
N ILE A 122 -13.83 5.85 -32.53
CA ILE A 122 -14.95 5.32 -33.30
C ILE A 122 -15.68 4.27 -32.46
N GLU A 123 -16.97 4.51 -32.17
CA GLU A 123 -17.86 3.48 -31.64
C GLU A 123 -18.06 2.40 -32.71
N ILE A 124 -17.84 1.13 -32.33
CA ILE A 124 -17.66 0.05 -33.29
C ILE A 124 -18.98 -0.43 -33.91
N ASN A 125 -20.10 -0.16 -33.24
CA ASN A 125 -21.42 -0.65 -33.62
C ASN A 125 -22.10 0.28 -34.64
N ALA A 126 -22.07 -0.09 -35.92
CA ALA A 126 -22.75 0.62 -37.00
C ALA A 126 -24.25 0.29 -37.03
N SER A 127 -24.97 0.67 -35.97
CA SER A 127 -26.43 0.59 -35.89
C SER A 127 -27.12 1.64 -36.76
N HIS A 128 -28.44 1.54 -36.93
CA HIS A 128 -29.23 2.59 -37.59
C HIS A 128 -29.09 3.97 -36.91
N HIS A 129 -28.94 3.99 -35.59
CA HIS A 129 -28.73 5.23 -34.83
C HIS A 129 -27.32 5.79 -35.06
N ALA A 130 -26.29 4.93 -35.04
CA ALA A 130 -24.90 5.31 -35.33
C ALA A 130 -24.72 5.85 -36.76
N ARG A 131 -25.52 5.35 -37.71
CA ARG A 131 -25.62 5.88 -39.08
C ARG A 131 -26.48 7.14 -39.21
N GLY A 132 -27.27 7.44 -38.18
CA GLY A 132 -28.21 8.56 -38.18
C GLY A 132 -29.34 8.41 -39.21
N ILE A 133 -29.83 7.18 -39.40
CA ILE A 133 -30.92 6.85 -40.34
C ILE A 133 -32.14 6.25 -39.65
N HIS A 134 -32.03 5.95 -38.35
CA HIS A 134 -33.08 5.23 -37.60
C HIS A 134 -34.48 5.86 -37.64
N GLU A 135 -34.59 7.18 -37.73
CA GLU A 135 -35.86 7.91 -37.83
C GLU A 135 -36.46 7.88 -39.24
N ASN A 136 -35.65 7.63 -40.27
CA ASN A 136 -36.07 7.62 -41.68
C ASN A 136 -36.52 6.22 -42.15
N LEU A 137 -36.37 5.20 -41.30
CA LEU A 137 -36.83 3.84 -41.59
C LEU A 137 -38.34 3.74 -41.43
N ASN A 138 -38.97 2.89 -42.25
CA ASN A 138 -40.40 2.61 -42.15
C ASN A 138 -40.64 1.08 -42.09
N PRO A 139 -40.92 0.51 -40.90
CA PRO A 139 -41.00 1.17 -39.59
C PRO A 139 -39.63 1.55 -39.02
N PRO A 140 -39.55 2.53 -38.10
CA PRO A 140 -38.33 2.84 -37.34
C PRO A 140 -37.75 1.62 -36.60
N CYS A 141 -36.44 1.58 -36.41
CA CYS A 141 -35.78 0.49 -35.68
C CYS A 141 -36.15 0.51 -34.19
N SER A 142 -36.93 -0.48 -33.74
CA SER A 142 -37.41 -0.56 -32.35
C SER A 142 -36.29 -0.52 -31.30
N PHE A 143 -35.17 -1.22 -31.52
CA PHE A 143 -34.02 -1.19 -30.60
C PHE A 143 -33.42 0.21 -30.46
N CYS A 144 -33.23 0.91 -31.59
CA CYS A 144 -32.69 2.26 -31.57
C CYS A 144 -33.63 3.26 -30.89
N GLN A 145 -34.95 3.12 -31.09
CA GLN A 145 -35.95 3.98 -30.42
C GLN A 145 -35.96 3.83 -28.90
N HIS A 146 -35.57 2.66 -28.38
CA HIS A 146 -35.50 2.39 -26.94
C HIS A 146 -34.09 2.55 -26.35
N GLY A 147 -33.17 3.20 -27.06
CA GLY A 147 -31.80 3.45 -26.59
C GLY A 147 -30.87 2.22 -26.62
N LEU A 148 -31.32 1.08 -27.16
CA LEU A 148 -30.56 -0.17 -27.28
C LEU A 148 -29.84 -0.27 -28.63
N SER A 149 -29.21 0.83 -29.04
CA SER A 149 -28.61 0.94 -30.38
C SER A 149 -27.47 -0.06 -30.62
N THR A 150 -26.71 -0.42 -29.57
CA THR A 150 -25.63 -1.43 -29.65
C THR A 150 -26.17 -2.86 -29.81
N GLN A 151 -27.47 -3.09 -29.63
CA GLN A 151 -28.17 -4.36 -29.80
C GLN A 151 -29.02 -4.41 -31.07
N CYS A 152 -28.97 -3.35 -31.90
CA CYS A 152 -29.64 -3.31 -33.20
C CYS A 152 -29.34 -4.59 -34.00
N PRO A 153 -30.36 -5.32 -34.48
CA PRO A 153 -30.17 -6.60 -35.19
C PRO A 153 -29.48 -6.42 -36.54
N ASP A 154 -29.67 -5.27 -37.18
CA ASP A 154 -29.07 -4.92 -38.47
C ASP A 154 -27.70 -4.24 -38.34
N ARG A 155 -27.11 -4.22 -37.14
CA ARG A 155 -25.78 -3.63 -36.96
C ARG A 155 -24.72 -4.46 -37.67
N ILE A 156 -23.75 -3.76 -38.26
CA ILE A 156 -22.43 -4.34 -38.58
C ILE A 156 -21.40 -3.77 -37.61
N THR A 157 -20.31 -4.49 -37.39
CA THR A 157 -19.32 -4.13 -36.38
C THR A 157 -17.96 -3.92 -37.03
N LEU A 158 -17.40 -2.72 -36.83
CA LEU A 158 -16.08 -2.35 -37.33
C LEU A 158 -15.03 -3.40 -36.94
N GLY A 159 -14.29 -3.94 -37.92
CA GLY A 159 -13.22 -4.92 -37.69
C GLY A 159 -13.66 -6.31 -37.24
N ILE A 160 -14.96 -6.52 -37.00
CA ILE A 160 -15.52 -7.78 -36.50
C ILE A 160 -16.56 -8.35 -37.49
N ASP A 161 -17.68 -7.67 -37.75
CA ASP A 161 -18.74 -8.17 -38.65
C ASP A 161 -18.84 -7.31 -39.92
N ARG A 162 -18.49 -7.88 -41.07
CA ARG A 162 -18.57 -7.35 -42.45
C ARG A 162 -17.82 -6.04 -42.75
N LEU A 163 -17.82 -5.07 -41.83
CA LEU A 163 -17.23 -3.75 -41.99
C LEU A 163 -15.71 -3.78 -41.71
N PRO A 164 -14.84 -3.46 -42.68
CA PRO A 164 -13.38 -3.43 -42.48
C PRO A 164 -12.94 -2.57 -41.28
N GLY A 165 -11.93 -3.04 -40.54
CA GLY A 165 -11.50 -2.48 -39.25
C GLY A 165 -10.45 -1.36 -39.31
N GLY A 166 -9.97 -1.00 -38.12
CA GLY A 166 -9.05 0.10 -37.85
C GLY A 166 -7.57 -0.16 -38.14
N PHE A 167 -7.16 -1.37 -38.51
CA PHE A 167 -5.80 -1.64 -39.03
C PHE A 167 -5.64 -1.17 -40.48
N ALA A 168 -6.07 0.07 -40.77
CA ALA A 168 -6.05 0.67 -42.09
C ALA A 168 -5.77 2.18 -42.04
N PRO A 169 -5.20 2.76 -43.11
CA PRO A 169 -4.96 4.20 -43.21
C PRO A 169 -6.26 5.02 -43.30
N TYR A 170 -7.34 4.42 -43.81
CA TYR A 170 -8.67 5.03 -43.88
C TYR A 170 -9.70 4.07 -43.31
N ILE A 171 -10.64 4.62 -42.54
CA ILE A 171 -11.70 3.87 -41.88
C ILE A 171 -13.04 4.44 -42.33
N LEU A 172 -13.97 3.56 -42.71
CA LEU A 172 -15.35 3.93 -43.01
C LEU A 172 -16.18 3.90 -41.71
N ALA A 173 -16.41 5.06 -41.11
CA ALA A 173 -17.04 5.20 -39.81
C ALA A 173 -18.50 5.67 -39.93
N PRO A 174 -19.44 5.14 -39.13
CA PRO A 174 -20.78 5.70 -39.03
C PRO A 174 -20.72 7.15 -38.51
N LYS A 175 -21.45 8.07 -39.12
CA LYS A 175 -21.31 9.51 -38.85
C LYS A 175 -21.54 9.89 -37.38
N ASN A 176 -22.48 9.23 -36.70
CA ASN A 176 -22.79 9.49 -35.28
C ASN A 176 -21.97 8.61 -34.33
N ALA A 177 -21.13 7.71 -34.84
CA ALA A 177 -20.20 6.91 -34.04
C ALA A 177 -18.83 7.59 -33.86
N ILE A 178 -18.64 8.78 -34.44
CA ILE A 178 -17.41 9.55 -34.36
C ILE A 178 -17.45 10.41 -33.09
N ILE A 179 -16.62 10.06 -32.12
CA ILE A 179 -16.61 10.71 -30.81
C ILE A 179 -15.32 11.55 -30.70
N PRO A 180 -15.42 12.88 -30.49
CA PRO A 180 -14.26 13.73 -30.31
C PRO A 180 -13.41 13.31 -29.10
N VAL A 181 -12.09 13.25 -29.28
CA VAL A 181 -11.17 13.06 -28.16
C VAL A 181 -11.06 14.38 -27.38
N PRO A 182 -11.29 14.39 -26.06
CA PRO A 182 -11.10 15.58 -25.23
C PRO A 182 -9.67 16.12 -25.28
N ASP A 183 -9.49 17.44 -25.24
CA ASP A 183 -8.17 18.09 -25.36
C ASP A 183 -7.17 17.67 -24.26
N ASN A 184 -7.67 17.24 -23.10
CA ASN A 184 -6.86 16.76 -21.99
C ASN A 184 -6.47 15.27 -22.09
N LEU A 185 -6.94 14.54 -23.12
CA LEU A 185 -6.68 13.12 -23.29
C LEU A 185 -5.67 12.87 -24.43
N SER A 186 -4.59 12.15 -24.12
CA SER A 186 -3.62 11.75 -25.16
C SER A 186 -4.24 10.74 -26.12
N LEU A 187 -3.78 10.73 -27.38
CA LEU A 187 -4.27 9.77 -28.39
C LEU A 187 -4.01 8.30 -28.02
N LYS A 188 -2.93 8.02 -27.28
CA LYS A 188 -2.65 6.67 -26.75
C LYS A 188 -3.62 6.28 -25.63
N ALA A 189 -4.05 7.22 -24.80
CA ALA A 189 -5.08 6.96 -23.80
C ALA A 189 -6.45 6.80 -24.47
N ALA A 190 -6.72 7.59 -25.52
CA ALA A 190 -7.96 7.49 -26.30
C ALA A 190 -8.14 6.12 -26.97
N SER A 191 -7.07 5.39 -27.31
CA SER A 191 -7.21 4.03 -27.85
C SER A 191 -7.82 3.03 -26.87
N PHE A 192 -7.89 3.36 -25.57
CA PHE A 192 -8.58 2.54 -24.57
C PHE A 192 -10.08 2.83 -24.47
N ALA A 193 -10.62 3.79 -25.23
CA ALA A 193 -12.04 4.15 -25.13
C ALA A 193 -12.98 2.96 -25.38
N GLU A 194 -12.76 2.20 -26.45
CA GLU A 194 -13.58 1.02 -26.78
C GLU A 194 -13.50 -0.09 -25.70
N PRO A 195 -12.31 -0.58 -25.31
CA PRO A 195 -12.24 -1.66 -24.33
C PRO A 195 -12.68 -1.21 -22.93
N PHE A 196 -12.53 0.08 -22.61
CA PHE A 196 -13.06 0.64 -21.37
C PHE A 196 -14.58 0.76 -21.40
N ALA A 197 -15.19 1.16 -22.53
CA ALA A 197 -16.64 1.20 -22.68
C ALA A 197 -17.28 -0.18 -22.48
N ALA A 198 -16.65 -1.24 -23.02
CA ALA A 198 -17.09 -2.61 -22.78
C ALA A 198 -17.03 -3.01 -21.29
N ALA A 199 -15.96 -2.61 -20.59
CA ALA A 199 -15.82 -2.87 -19.15
C ALA A 199 -16.81 -2.07 -18.30
N LEU A 200 -17.02 -0.79 -18.64
CA LEU A 200 -17.96 0.08 -17.94
C LEU A 200 -19.40 -0.45 -18.09
N ASN A 201 -19.79 -0.84 -19.30
CA ASN A 201 -21.11 -1.45 -19.53
C ASN A 201 -21.32 -2.71 -18.69
N ALA A 202 -20.29 -3.53 -18.47
CA ALA A 202 -20.38 -4.72 -17.61
C ALA A 202 -20.68 -4.34 -16.14
N VAL A 203 -20.08 -3.26 -15.65
CA VAL A 203 -20.33 -2.72 -14.30
C VAL A 203 -21.71 -2.08 -14.22
N GLU A 204 -22.11 -1.26 -15.19
CA GLU A 204 -23.41 -0.58 -15.21
C GLU A 204 -24.59 -1.55 -15.37
N THR A 205 -24.39 -2.69 -16.03
CA THR A 205 -25.42 -3.74 -16.15
C THR A 205 -25.68 -4.44 -14.82
N THR A 206 -24.68 -4.51 -13.94
CA THR A 206 -24.82 -5.10 -12.60
C THR A 206 -24.08 -4.24 -11.58
N PRO A 207 -24.62 -3.05 -11.25
CA PRO A 207 -23.95 -2.12 -10.37
C PRO A 207 -23.75 -2.76 -8.99
N PRO A 208 -22.53 -2.78 -8.45
CA PRO A 208 -22.32 -3.28 -7.10
C PRO A 208 -23.00 -2.38 -6.08
N ILE A 209 -23.55 -2.96 -5.02
CA ILE A 209 -24.08 -2.19 -3.88
C ILE A 209 -22.97 -1.92 -2.86
N ASN A 210 -23.12 -0.83 -2.10
CA ASN A 210 -22.16 -0.49 -1.04
C ASN A 210 -21.96 -1.66 -0.06
N GLY A 211 -20.70 -2.00 0.20
CA GLY A 211 -20.31 -3.11 1.06
C GLY A 211 -20.34 -4.49 0.39
N GLN A 212 -20.71 -4.59 -0.89
CA GLN A 212 -20.66 -5.85 -1.63
C GLN A 212 -19.23 -6.19 -2.05
N GLU A 213 -18.80 -7.42 -1.77
CA GLU A 213 -17.54 -7.95 -2.28
C GLU A 213 -17.69 -8.37 -3.75
N VAL A 214 -16.81 -7.84 -4.61
CA VAL A 214 -16.79 -8.15 -6.05
C VAL A 214 -15.48 -8.81 -6.42
N ALA A 215 -15.53 -10.03 -6.96
CA ALA A 215 -14.37 -10.74 -7.46
C ALA A 215 -14.22 -10.58 -8.98
N VAL A 216 -13.08 -10.07 -9.45
CA VAL A 216 -12.73 -10.01 -10.87
C VAL A 216 -11.74 -11.13 -11.20
N LEU A 217 -12.21 -12.15 -11.92
CA LEU A 217 -11.40 -13.29 -12.34
C LEU A 217 -10.71 -12.98 -13.69
N GLY A 218 -9.40 -13.21 -13.77
CA GLY A 218 -8.60 -12.93 -14.96
C GLY A 218 -8.23 -11.45 -15.13
N PRO A 219 -7.44 -10.87 -14.21
CA PRO A 219 -7.07 -9.44 -14.19
C PRO A 219 -6.02 -9.08 -15.26
N ARG A 220 -6.29 -9.40 -16.52
CA ARG A 220 -5.51 -8.97 -17.70
C ARG A 220 -6.18 -7.73 -18.32
N LYS A 221 -5.98 -7.44 -19.61
CA LYS A 221 -6.48 -6.22 -20.29
C LYS A 221 -7.90 -5.80 -19.87
N LEU A 222 -8.91 -6.65 -20.12
CA LEU A 222 -10.31 -6.32 -19.81
C LEU A 222 -10.60 -6.33 -18.30
N GLY A 223 -10.04 -7.27 -17.54
CA GLY A 223 -10.21 -7.33 -16.09
C GLY A 223 -9.66 -6.08 -15.38
N MET A 224 -8.57 -5.50 -15.88
CA MET A 224 -8.04 -4.22 -15.40
C MET A 224 -9.01 -3.06 -15.66
N PHE A 225 -9.65 -3.02 -16.83
CA PHE A 225 -10.67 -2.01 -17.11
C PHE A 225 -11.94 -2.20 -16.27
N ILE A 226 -12.34 -3.43 -15.96
CA ILE A 226 -13.46 -3.69 -15.03
C ILE A 226 -13.11 -3.19 -13.64
N ILE A 227 -11.90 -3.44 -13.14
CA ILE A 227 -11.43 -2.88 -11.87
C ILE A 227 -11.42 -1.35 -11.91
N ALA A 228 -10.96 -0.74 -13.00
CA ALA A 228 -10.96 0.71 -13.16
C ALA A 228 -12.40 1.29 -13.18
N ALA A 229 -13.34 0.65 -13.87
CA ALA A 229 -14.75 1.04 -13.90
C ALA A 229 -15.44 0.87 -12.53
N LEU A 230 -15.19 -0.23 -11.82
CA LEU A 230 -15.68 -0.45 -10.45
C LEU A 230 -15.16 0.63 -9.49
N ASN A 231 -13.88 0.99 -9.63
CA ASN A 231 -13.28 2.07 -8.85
C ASN A 231 -13.80 3.45 -9.25
N GLY A 232 -14.18 3.68 -10.51
CA GLY A 232 -14.73 4.95 -11.00
C GLY A 232 -16.03 5.39 -10.31
N HIS A 233 -16.72 4.50 -9.59
CA HIS A 233 -17.84 4.88 -8.72
C HIS A 233 -17.40 5.56 -7.41
N GLU A 234 -16.14 5.45 -6.99
CA GLU A 234 -15.59 6.25 -5.87
C GLU A 234 -14.04 6.30 -5.83
N ALA A 235 -13.37 6.55 -6.97
CA ALA A 235 -11.93 6.69 -7.02
C ALA A 235 -11.53 8.05 -7.56
N VAL A 236 -10.99 8.86 -6.66
CA VAL A 236 -10.19 10.02 -7.00
C VAL A 236 -8.83 9.52 -7.51
N ALA A 237 -8.64 9.51 -8.83
CA ALA A 237 -7.30 9.50 -9.39
C ALA A 237 -6.64 10.84 -9.05
N ILE A 238 -5.71 10.87 -8.10
CA ILE A 238 -4.88 12.06 -7.86
C ILE A 238 -3.89 12.16 -9.03
N HIS A 239 -4.31 12.81 -10.11
CA HIS A 239 -3.42 13.21 -11.18
C HIS A 239 -2.98 14.66 -10.94
N LYS A 240 -1.67 14.83 -10.68
CA LYS A 240 -0.91 16.10 -10.53
C LYS A 240 -1.27 17.00 -9.34
N SER A 241 -0.37 17.05 -8.34
CA SER A 241 0.35 18.32 -8.03
C SER A 241 1.38 18.23 -6.91
N LYS A 242 1.44 17.18 -6.07
CA LYS A 242 2.50 17.05 -5.04
C LYS A 242 2.98 15.62 -4.84
N PRO A 243 4.29 15.38 -4.64
CA PRO A 243 4.79 14.08 -4.21
C PRO A 243 4.19 13.68 -2.87
N VAL A 244 4.01 12.37 -2.66
CA VAL A 244 3.40 11.80 -1.45
C VAL A 244 4.24 10.66 -0.91
N VAL A 245 4.14 10.41 0.40
CA VAL A 245 4.50 9.14 1.03
C VAL A 245 3.22 8.41 1.44
N ILE A 246 3.30 7.09 1.57
CA ILE A 246 2.15 6.24 1.90
C ILE A 246 2.38 5.59 3.26
N GLU A 247 1.43 5.79 4.18
CA GLU A 247 1.34 5.00 5.42
C GLU A 247 1.01 3.54 5.08
N ILE A 248 1.87 2.62 5.52
CA ILE A 248 1.81 1.21 5.12
C ILE A 248 0.67 0.45 5.80
N ASN A 249 0.20 0.92 6.97
CA ASN A 249 -0.86 0.26 7.74
C ASN A 249 -2.25 0.62 7.20
N ALA A 250 -2.88 -0.31 6.48
CA ALA A 250 -4.22 -0.17 5.92
C ALA A 250 -5.32 -0.61 6.90
N SER A 251 -5.40 0.07 8.04
CA SER A 251 -6.47 -0.10 9.03
C SER A 251 -7.85 0.31 8.50
N HIS A 252 -8.93 0.02 9.24
CA HIS A 252 -10.26 0.53 8.92
C HIS A 252 -10.29 2.06 8.83
N HIS A 253 -9.53 2.76 9.69
CA HIS A 253 -9.40 4.21 9.66
C HIS A 253 -8.63 4.68 8.40
N ALA A 254 -7.51 4.04 8.07
CA ALA A 254 -6.73 4.37 6.87
C ALA A 254 -7.53 4.15 5.57
N ARG A 255 -8.36 3.10 5.54
CA ARG A 255 -9.31 2.82 4.45
C ARG A 255 -10.52 3.75 4.46
N GLY A 256 -10.76 4.45 5.57
CA GLY A 256 -11.88 5.37 5.76
C GLY A 256 -13.24 4.68 5.80
N ILE A 257 -13.29 3.49 6.41
CA ILE A 257 -14.51 2.70 6.61
C ILE A 257 -14.88 2.51 8.08
N HIS A 258 -14.02 2.94 9.02
CA HIS A 258 -14.18 2.68 10.45
C HIS A 258 -15.51 3.15 11.08
N GLU A 259 -16.09 4.26 10.61
CA GLU A 259 -17.38 4.79 11.09
C GLU A 259 -18.59 4.02 10.52
N ASN A 260 -18.42 3.36 9.38
CA ASN A 260 -19.48 2.64 8.68
C ASN A 260 -19.56 1.15 9.08
N LEU A 261 -18.67 0.70 9.97
CA LEU A 261 -18.71 -0.66 10.50
C LEU A 261 -19.79 -0.79 11.57
N ASN A 262 -20.48 -1.93 11.56
CA ASN A 262 -21.44 -2.29 12.59
C ASN A 262 -21.10 -3.66 13.20
N PRO A 263 -20.53 -3.72 14.42
CA PRO A 263 -20.17 -2.57 15.27
C PRO A 263 -18.90 -1.84 14.78
N PRO A 264 -18.70 -0.57 15.18
CA PRO A 264 -17.48 0.17 14.88
C PRO A 264 -16.20 -0.54 15.37
N CYS A 265 -15.09 -0.33 14.67
CA CYS A 265 -13.81 -0.90 15.09
C CYS A 265 -13.29 -0.20 16.36
N SER A 266 -13.38 -0.90 17.49
CA SER A 266 -12.96 -0.38 18.81
C SER A 266 -11.50 0.12 18.83
N PHE A 267 -10.56 -0.58 18.18
CA PHE A 267 -9.16 -0.13 18.09
C PHE A 267 -9.04 1.22 17.38
N CYS A 268 -9.76 1.40 16.26
CA CYS A 268 -9.71 2.66 15.50
C CYS A 268 -10.37 3.81 16.29
N GLN A 269 -11.48 3.55 16.99
CA GLN A 269 -12.16 4.55 17.82
C GLN A 269 -11.30 5.08 18.97
N HIS A 270 -10.38 4.27 19.46
CA HIS A 270 -9.49 4.63 20.57
C HIS A 270 -8.08 5.05 20.11
N GLY A 271 -7.93 5.50 18.86
CA GLY A 271 -6.66 6.00 18.32
C GLY A 271 -5.60 4.92 18.03
N LEU A 272 -5.91 3.65 18.24
CA LEU A 272 -5.03 2.51 17.99
C LEU A 272 -5.22 1.93 16.59
N SER A 273 -5.45 2.79 15.60
CA SER A 273 -5.76 2.37 14.23
C SER A 273 -4.66 1.50 13.63
N THR A 274 -3.40 1.76 13.93
CA THR A 274 -2.27 0.95 13.46
C THR A 274 -2.27 -0.45 14.09
N GLN A 275 -3.01 -0.68 15.17
CA GLN A 275 -3.18 -1.97 15.85
C GLN A 275 -4.54 -2.63 15.59
N CYS A 276 -5.28 -2.10 14.61
CA CYS A 276 -6.51 -2.72 14.11
C CYS A 276 -6.27 -4.21 13.77
N PRO A 277 -7.11 -5.14 14.26
CA PRO A 277 -6.95 -6.58 13.99
C PRO A 277 -7.14 -6.91 12.50
N ASP A 278 -8.05 -6.22 11.82
CA ASP A 278 -8.27 -6.41 10.37
C ASP A 278 -7.40 -5.48 9.50
N ARG A 279 -6.28 -4.98 10.04
CA ARG A 279 -5.34 -4.22 9.21
C ARG A 279 -4.71 -5.16 8.18
N ILE A 280 -4.49 -4.63 6.98
CA ILE A 280 -3.55 -5.20 6.00
C ILE A 280 -2.34 -4.26 5.90
N THR A 281 -1.21 -4.74 5.39
CA THR A 281 0.03 -3.96 5.38
C THR A 281 0.71 -3.99 4.01
N LEU A 282 0.98 -2.81 3.47
CA LEU A 282 1.63 -2.63 2.16
C LEU A 282 2.97 -3.38 2.08
N GLY A 283 3.06 -4.36 1.18
CA GLY A 283 4.27 -5.16 0.95
C GLY A 283 4.59 -6.20 2.02
N ILE A 284 3.69 -6.41 3.00
CA ILE A 284 3.89 -7.35 4.13
C ILE A 284 2.70 -8.31 4.28
N ASP A 285 1.47 -7.79 4.37
CA ASP A 285 0.26 -8.59 4.58
C ASP A 285 -0.83 -8.19 3.58
N ARG A 286 -1.22 -9.12 2.70
CA ARG A 286 -2.35 -9.07 1.74
C ARG A 286 -2.42 -7.87 0.77
N LEU A 287 -1.58 -6.85 0.93
CA LEU A 287 -1.51 -5.67 0.08
C LEU A 287 -0.16 -5.64 -0.67
N PRO A 288 -0.14 -5.52 -2.02
CA PRO A 288 1.10 -5.48 -2.79
C PRO A 288 2.07 -4.37 -2.35
N GLY A 289 3.38 -4.59 -2.51
CA GLY A 289 4.42 -3.64 -2.07
C GLY A 289 4.73 -2.53 -3.08
N GLY A 290 5.70 -1.67 -2.72
CA GLY A 290 6.08 -0.48 -3.48
C GLY A 290 7.07 -0.68 -4.63
N PHE A 291 7.58 -1.89 -4.87
CA PHE A 291 8.42 -2.20 -6.04
C PHE A 291 7.59 -2.39 -7.32
N ALA A 292 6.78 -1.39 -7.61
CA ALA A 292 5.86 -1.35 -8.74
C ALA A 292 5.68 0.11 -9.20
N PRO A 293 5.39 0.33 -10.50
CA PRO A 293 5.16 1.67 -11.03
C PRO A 293 3.89 2.34 -10.48
N TYR A 294 2.97 1.56 -9.91
CA TYR A 294 1.75 2.03 -9.26
C TYR A 294 1.57 1.33 -7.92
N ILE A 295 1.10 2.06 -6.91
CA ILE A 295 0.86 1.55 -5.57
C ILE A 295 -0.63 1.70 -5.25
N LEU A 296 -1.27 0.60 -4.87
CA LEU A 296 -2.61 0.64 -4.28
C LEU A 296 -2.49 1.04 -2.81
N ALA A 297 -3.03 2.20 -2.45
CA ALA A 297 -2.94 2.76 -1.11
C ALA A 297 -4.32 3.09 -0.53
N PRO A 298 -4.53 2.94 0.79
CA PRO A 298 -5.73 3.44 1.45
C PRO A 298 -5.88 4.96 1.30
N LYS A 299 -7.10 5.45 1.08
CA LYS A 299 -7.36 6.88 0.80
C LYS A 299 -6.80 7.83 1.87
N ASN A 300 -6.87 7.45 3.16
CA ASN A 300 -6.39 8.27 4.27
C ASN A 300 -4.92 7.99 4.64
N ALA A 301 -4.25 7.09 3.92
CA ALA A 301 -2.84 6.77 4.11
C ALA A 301 -1.89 7.63 3.26
N ILE A 302 -2.43 8.45 2.36
CA ILE A 302 -1.64 9.30 1.45
C ILE A 302 -1.26 10.59 2.19
N ILE A 303 0.05 10.83 2.36
CA ILE A 303 0.58 11.98 3.09
C ILE A 303 1.43 12.83 2.15
N PRO A 304 1.08 14.11 1.91
CA PRO A 304 1.89 15.00 1.08
C PRO A 304 3.31 15.19 1.61
N VAL A 305 4.30 15.17 0.71
CA VAL A 305 5.69 15.52 1.02
C VAL A 305 5.79 17.05 1.15
N PRO A 306 6.36 17.57 2.25
CA PRO A 306 6.67 19.00 2.38
C PRO A 306 7.54 19.52 1.23
N ASP A 307 7.24 20.73 0.73
CA ASP A 307 7.89 21.31 -0.47
C ASP A 307 9.41 21.52 -0.31
N ASN A 308 9.91 21.55 0.94
CA ASN A 308 11.34 21.72 1.26
C ASN A 308 12.11 20.40 1.46
N LEU A 309 11.47 19.24 1.26
CA LEU A 309 12.11 17.93 1.33
C LEU A 309 12.33 17.34 -0.06
N SER A 310 13.50 16.76 -0.28
CA SER A 310 13.75 15.94 -1.48
C SER A 310 12.96 14.61 -1.39
N LEU A 311 12.71 13.96 -2.54
CA LEU A 311 12.09 12.63 -2.55
C LEU A 311 12.96 11.57 -1.87
N LYS A 312 14.28 11.74 -1.98
CA LYS A 312 15.27 10.88 -1.31
C LYS A 312 15.14 10.99 0.20
N ALA A 313 15.07 12.21 0.75
CA ALA A 313 14.82 12.44 2.17
C ALA A 313 13.43 11.94 2.60
N ALA A 314 12.40 12.15 1.77
CA ALA A 314 11.05 11.65 2.05
C ALA A 314 10.99 10.11 2.16
N SER A 315 11.88 9.39 1.47
CA SER A 315 12.01 7.93 1.61
C SER A 315 12.42 7.47 3.03
N PHE A 316 12.89 8.38 3.88
CA PHE A 316 13.20 8.11 5.28
C PHE A 316 11.99 8.24 6.21
N ALA A 317 10.82 8.67 5.71
CA ALA A 317 9.65 8.95 6.54
C ALA A 317 9.28 7.78 7.46
N GLU A 318 9.21 6.55 6.95
CA GLU A 318 8.90 5.36 7.76
C GLU A 318 9.99 5.04 8.81
N PRO A 319 11.28 4.84 8.44
CA PRO A 319 12.27 4.45 9.43
C PRO A 319 12.57 5.56 10.44
N PHE A 320 12.44 6.83 10.04
CA PHE A 320 12.55 7.96 10.97
C PHE A 320 11.31 8.07 11.88
N ALA A 321 10.11 7.71 11.40
CA ALA A 321 8.93 7.65 12.26
C ALA A 321 9.10 6.59 13.35
N ALA A 322 9.58 5.40 12.99
CA ALA A 322 9.87 4.32 13.94
C ALA A 322 10.93 4.72 14.99
N ALA A 323 11.89 5.57 14.61
CA ALA A 323 12.90 6.09 15.51
C ALA A 323 12.38 7.22 16.40
N LEU A 324 11.63 8.17 15.84
CA LEU A 324 11.06 9.28 16.58
C LEU A 324 10.05 8.80 17.62
N ASN A 325 9.19 7.83 17.27
CA ASN A 325 8.25 7.23 18.22
C ASN A 325 8.96 6.56 19.40
N ALA A 326 10.14 5.96 19.18
CA ALA A 326 10.94 5.39 20.25
C ALA A 326 11.40 6.46 21.24
N VAL A 327 11.93 7.59 20.71
CA VAL A 327 12.40 8.72 21.52
C VAL A 327 11.25 9.42 22.24
N GLU A 328 10.11 9.62 21.58
CA GLU A 328 8.92 10.26 22.18
C GLU A 328 8.28 9.39 23.28
N THR A 329 8.41 8.06 23.17
CA THR A 329 7.91 7.11 24.17
C THR A 329 8.79 7.05 25.42
N THR A 330 10.12 7.19 25.25
CA THR A 330 11.07 7.22 26.37
C THR A 330 11.88 8.52 26.32
N PRO A 331 11.23 9.68 26.54
CA PRO A 331 11.83 10.98 26.29
C PRO A 331 12.99 11.26 27.25
N PRO A 332 14.20 11.54 26.73
CA PRO A 332 15.30 11.99 27.57
C PRO A 332 15.03 13.36 28.20
N ILE A 333 15.63 13.62 29.36
CA ILE A 333 15.59 14.91 30.05
C ILE A 333 17.01 15.49 30.24
N ASN A 334 17.09 16.76 30.67
CA ASN A 334 18.35 17.44 30.92
C ASN A 334 19.30 16.64 31.83
N GLY A 335 20.57 16.60 31.46
CA GLY A 335 21.65 15.96 32.20
C GLY A 335 21.75 14.43 32.03
N GLN A 336 20.83 13.78 31.31
CA GLN A 336 20.88 12.33 31.15
C GLN A 336 21.95 11.86 30.18
N GLU A 337 22.45 10.65 30.41
CA GLU A 337 23.28 9.92 29.45
C GLU A 337 22.42 8.90 28.69
N VAL A 338 22.35 9.05 27.37
CA VAL A 338 21.56 8.20 26.47
C VAL A 338 22.50 7.42 25.55
N ALA A 339 22.35 6.09 25.49
CA ALA A 339 23.10 5.26 24.56
C ALA A 339 22.24 4.69 23.44
N VAL A 340 22.82 4.57 22.25
CA VAL A 340 22.29 3.78 21.14
C VAL A 340 23.24 2.63 20.86
N LEU A 341 22.82 1.41 21.20
CA LEU A 341 23.62 0.20 21.01
C LEU A 341 23.29 -0.43 19.65
N GLY A 342 24.32 -0.63 18.83
CA GLY A 342 24.19 -1.13 17.46
C GLY A 342 23.77 -0.06 16.44
N PRO A 343 24.44 1.10 16.35
CA PRO A 343 24.07 2.22 15.49
C PRO A 343 24.35 1.90 14.01
N ARG A 344 23.48 1.10 13.39
CA ARG A 344 23.43 0.83 11.95
C ARG A 344 22.23 1.54 11.36
N LYS A 345 21.46 0.90 10.47
CA LYS A 345 20.33 1.51 9.74
C LYS A 345 19.36 2.21 10.70
N LEU A 346 18.71 1.47 11.59
CA LEU A 346 17.73 2.02 12.53
C LEU A 346 18.38 2.85 13.65
N GLY A 347 19.51 2.39 14.20
CA GLY A 347 20.20 3.13 15.26
C GLY A 347 20.71 4.51 14.83
N MET A 348 21.09 4.70 13.55
CA MET A 348 21.41 6.04 13.02
C MET A 348 20.17 6.94 12.99
N PHE A 349 19.00 6.41 12.65
CA PHE A 349 17.75 7.16 12.76
C PHE A 349 17.38 7.49 14.21
N ILE A 350 17.69 6.61 15.17
CA ILE A 350 17.50 6.91 16.61
C ILE A 350 18.42 8.05 17.05
N ILE A 351 19.71 8.04 16.68
CA ILE A 351 20.62 9.16 16.98
C ILE A 351 20.11 10.46 16.37
N ALA A 352 19.67 10.42 15.11
CA ALA A 352 19.07 11.57 14.43
C ALA A 352 17.80 12.06 15.15
N ALA A 353 16.91 11.14 15.54
CA ALA A 353 15.68 11.46 16.26
C ALA A 353 15.96 12.05 17.65
N LEU A 354 16.96 11.53 18.37
CA LEU A 354 17.41 12.09 19.64
C LEU A 354 17.94 13.51 19.47
N ASN A 355 18.73 13.79 18.43
CA ASN A 355 19.23 15.15 18.16
C ASN A 355 18.08 16.10 17.74
N VAL A 356 17.15 15.63 16.91
CA VAL A 356 15.93 16.39 16.57
C VAL A 356 15.11 16.69 17.82
N TYR A 357 14.90 15.70 18.69
CA TYR A 357 14.16 15.86 19.95
C TYR A 357 14.86 16.85 20.88
N LYS A 358 16.19 16.72 21.04
CA LYS A 358 17.06 17.61 21.81
C LYS A 358 16.91 19.07 21.35
N LYS A 359 17.04 19.33 20.05
CA LYS A 359 16.91 20.67 19.46
C LYS A 359 15.49 21.21 19.58
N SER A 360 14.47 20.39 19.30
CA SER A 360 13.07 20.82 19.27
C SER A 360 12.51 21.16 20.66
N HIS A 361 13.05 20.55 21.72
CA HIS A 361 12.62 20.77 23.10
C HIS A 361 13.60 21.61 23.92
N ASN A 362 14.68 22.11 23.31
CA ASN A 362 15.74 22.87 23.97
C ASN A 362 16.31 22.14 25.22
N LEU A 363 16.62 20.86 25.05
CA LEU A 363 17.16 20.01 26.12
C LEU A 363 18.67 19.86 25.98
N ASP A 364 19.32 19.50 27.08
CA ASP A 364 20.74 19.17 27.12
C ASP A 364 20.98 17.81 27.78
N PHE A 365 21.03 16.76 26.95
CA PHE A 365 21.45 15.41 27.33
C PHE A 365 22.56 14.92 26.39
N GLN A 366 23.31 13.90 26.82
CA GLN A 366 24.39 13.32 26.03
C GLN A 366 23.92 12.10 25.25
N ILE A 367 24.36 11.98 24.00
CA ILE A 367 24.07 10.83 23.13
C ILE A 367 25.37 10.09 22.87
N THR A 368 25.40 8.78 23.14
CA THR A 368 26.56 7.92 22.92
C THR A 368 26.21 6.77 21.99
N ALA A 369 26.87 6.69 20.84
CA ALA A 369 26.75 5.60 19.90
C ALA A 369 27.75 4.48 20.27
N ILE A 370 27.24 3.28 20.55
CA ILE A 370 28.06 2.15 20.99
C ILE A 370 28.11 1.08 19.90
N PHE A 371 29.30 0.87 19.35
CA PHE A 371 29.53 -0.13 18.31
C PHE A 371 29.97 -1.47 18.92
N HIS A 372 29.55 -2.57 18.30
CA HIS A 372 29.96 -3.92 18.72
C HIS A 372 31.18 -4.44 17.95
N LYS A 373 31.46 -3.91 16.75
CA LYS A 373 32.66 -4.26 15.96
C LYS A 373 33.84 -3.40 16.39
N ASN A 374 35.01 -4.01 16.55
CA ASN A 374 36.25 -3.31 16.84
C ASN A 374 37.33 -3.65 15.78
N PRO A 375 37.82 -2.68 14.98
CA PRO A 375 37.33 -1.30 14.91
C PRO A 375 35.96 -1.20 14.21
N PRO A 376 35.13 -0.22 14.58
CA PRO A 376 33.87 0.06 13.88
C PRO A 376 34.11 0.63 12.47
N PRO A 377 33.17 0.44 11.50
CA PRO A 377 33.30 1.03 10.18
C PRO A 377 33.39 2.57 10.25
N THR A 378 34.47 3.14 9.69
CA THR A 378 34.77 4.58 9.77
C THR A 378 33.62 5.46 9.28
N GLN A 379 32.93 5.06 8.21
CA GLN A 379 31.78 5.80 7.68
C GLN A 379 30.65 5.91 8.70
N LEU A 380 30.33 4.84 9.44
CA LEU A 380 29.29 4.86 10.46
C LEU A 380 29.72 5.71 11.66
N VAL A 381 30.98 5.63 12.08
CA VAL A 381 31.52 6.47 13.16
C VAL A 381 31.40 7.95 12.81
N ASN A 382 31.79 8.33 11.59
CA ASN A 382 31.70 9.72 11.14
C ASN A 382 30.25 10.21 11.09
N LEU A 383 29.35 9.38 10.54
CA LEU A 383 27.92 9.71 10.51
C LEU A 383 27.35 9.90 11.92
N ALA A 384 27.64 9.01 12.87
CA ALA A 384 27.19 9.14 14.25
C ALA A 384 27.69 10.43 14.91
N ARG A 385 28.93 10.87 14.62
CA ARG A 385 29.46 12.16 15.08
C ARG A 385 28.76 13.35 14.43
N GLU A 386 28.55 13.31 13.12
CA GLU A 386 27.82 14.35 12.38
C GLU A 386 26.38 14.50 12.89
N LEU A 387 25.75 13.39 13.28
CA LEU A 387 24.41 13.40 13.91
C LEU A 387 24.42 13.82 15.38
N GLY A 388 25.58 14.12 15.98
CA GLY A 388 25.70 14.72 17.30
C GLY A 388 25.95 13.75 18.46
N SER A 389 26.42 12.52 18.20
CA SER A 389 26.78 11.55 19.25
C SER A 389 28.28 11.47 19.53
N GLN A 390 28.61 11.14 20.79
CA GLN A 390 29.92 10.59 21.16
C GLN A 390 30.03 9.13 20.71
N ILE A 391 31.26 8.60 20.63
CA ILE A 391 31.53 7.27 20.10
C ILE A 391 32.20 6.42 21.17
N GLU A 392 31.64 5.24 21.42
CA GLU A 392 32.26 4.18 22.21
C GLU A 392 32.46 2.95 21.33
N SER A 393 33.68 2.40 21.33
CA SER A 393 34.06 1.26 20.48
C SER A 393 33.67 -0.09 21.06
N SER A 394 33.30 -0.15 22.35
CA SER A 394 32.81 -1.34 23.03
C SER A 394 32.03 -0.97 24.29
N SER A 395 31.04 -1.80 24.64
CA SER A 395 30.32 -1.74 25.91
C SER A 395 30.76 -2.81 26.92
N SER A 396 31.77 -3.62 26.62
CA SER A 396 32.18 -4.75 27.47
C SER A 396 32.63 -4.36 28.88
N SER A 397 33.23 -3.17 29.05
CA SER A 397 33.68 -2.63 30.34
C SER A 397 32.69 -1.65 30.97
N ILE A 398 31.59 -1.33 30.28
CA ILE A 398 30.60 -0.36 30.75
C ILE A 398 29.59 -1.11 31.61
N THR A 399 29.22 -0.56 32.76
CA THR A 399 28.17 -1.12 33.62
C THR A 399 27.36 0.02 34.20
N LYS A 400 26.02 -0.08 34.12
CA LYS A 400 25.07 0.89 34.69
C LYS A 400 25.45 2.35 34.46
N LYS A 401 25.75 2.73 33.21
CA LYS A 401 26.21 4.09 32.85
C LYS A 401 25.08 4.98 32.32
N PHE A 402 24.23 4.44 31.46
CA PHE A 402 23.27 5.25 30.69
C PHE A 402 21.88 5.22 31.32
N ASP A 403 21.25 6.38 31.51
CA ASP A 403 19.87 6.48 31.98
C ASP A 403 18.90 5.77 31.03
N ILE A 404 19.12 5.94 29.72
CA ILE A 404 18.31 5.34 28.66
C ILE A 404 19.22 4.64 27.66
N VAL A 405 18.87 3.41 27.28
CA VAL A 405 19.58 2.64 26.25
C VAL A 405 18.59 2.22 25.18
N PHE A 406 18.84 2.61 23.93
CA PHE A 406 18.12 2.10 22.78
C PHE A 406 18.87 0.90 22.20
N ASP A 407 18.25 -0.27 22.27
CA ASP A 407 18.78 -1.50 21.66
C ASP A 407 18.33 -1.62 20.21
N THR A 408 19.30 -1.47 19.30
CA THR A 408 19.14 -1.62 17.85
C THR A 408 20.09 -2.68 17.28
N THR A 409 20.59 -3.57 18.13
CA THR A 409 21.62 -4.57 17.80
C THR A 409 21.13 -5.69 16.89
N GLY A 410 19.86 -6.08 17.03
CA GLY A 410 19.31 -7.25 16.35
C GLY A 410 19.94 -8.57 16.80
N SER A 411 20.42 -8.71 18.05
CA SER A 411 20.94 -9.98 18.57
C SER A 411 20.65 -10.22 20.06
N PRO A 412 20.54 -11.50 20.51
CA PRO A 412 20.43 -11.86 21.93
C PRO A 412 21.55 -11.26 22.79
N GLN A 413 22.80 -11.35 22.33
CA GLN A 413 23.95 -10.83 23.08
C GLN A 413 23.89 -9.31 23.23
N GLY A 414 23.36 -8.60 22.23
CA GLY A 414 23.11 -7.17 22.31
C GLY A 414 22.08 -6.81 23.37
N PHE A 415 21.02 -7.62 23.51
CA PHE A 415 20.02 -7.46 24.57
C PHE A 415 20.61 -7.68 25.98
N LEU A 416 21.38 -8.74 26.19
CA LEU A 416 22.05 -8.96 27.48
C LEU A 416 23.02 -7.83 27.82
N GLN A 417 23.71 -7.31 26.81
CA GLN A 417 24.62 -6.17 26.97
C GLN A 417 23.86 -4.88 27.28
N SER A 418 22.72 -4.64 26.64
CA SER A 418 21.89 -3.46 26.87
C SER A 418 21.33 -3.45 28.30
N ILE A 419 20.92 -4.60 28.87
CA ILE A 419 20.56 -4.74 30.29
C ILE A 419 21.70 -4.28 31.22
N LYS A 420 22.94 -4.72 30.95
CA LYS A 420 24.10 -4.44 31.81
C LYS A 420 24.47 -2.95 31.86
N ILE A 421 24.35 -2.24 30.74
CA ILE A 421 24.76 -0.82 30.65
C ILE A 421 23.65 0.17 31.04
N THR A 422 22.39 -0.29 31.13
CA THR A 422 21.20 0.53 31.45
C THR A 422 21.11 0.83 32.94
N LYS A 423 20.79 2.08 33.31
CA LYS A 423 20.44 2.50 34.67
C LYS A 423 18.94 2.47 34.94
N LYS A 424 18.11 2.95 34.00
CA LYS A 424 16.66 3.13 34.24
C LYS A 424 15.78 2.56 33.12
N ILE A 425 16.02 2.93 31.87
CA ILE A 425 15.15 2.54 30.76
C ILE A 425 15.95 1.82 29.68
N LEU A 426 15.52 0.61 29.36
CA LEU A 426 15.97 -0.13 28.19
C LEU A 426 14.85 -0.09 27.14
N HIS A 427 15.07 0.60 26.03
CA HIS A 427 14.12 0.71 24.93
C HIS A 427 14.49 -0.23 23.79
N LEU A 428 13.64 -1.22 23.53
CA LEU A 428 13.87 -2.25 22.53
C LEU A 428 13.32 -1.87 21.16
N LYS A 429 14.20 -1.95 20.17
CA LYS A 429 13.87 -1.92 18.74
C LYS A 429 14.36 -3.17 18.00
N SER A 430 15.19 -3.99 18.64
CA SER A 430 15.72 -5.23 18.08
C SER A 430 14.65 -6.31 17.93
N THR A 431 14.54 -6.90 16.74
CA THR A 431 13.63 -8.00 16.40
C THR A 431 14.41 -9.17 15.82
N HIS A 432 15.14 -9.91 16.66
CA HIS A 432 16.09 -10.94 16.21
C HIS A 432 15.49 -12.35 16.09
N GLY A 433 14.26 -12.58 16.57
CA GLY A 433 13.56 -13.86 16.44
C GLY A 433 14.24 -15.06 17.11
N GLN A 434 15.19 -14.80 18.01
CA GLN A 434 15.97 -15.82 18.71
C GLN A 434 15.63 -15.80 20.20
N ASN A 435 15.83 -16.93 20.88
CA ASN A 435 15.66 -17.01 22.33
C ASN A 435 16.69 -16.13 23.05
N VAL A 436 16.26 -15.45 24.11
CA VAL A 436 17.15 -14.75 25.06
C VAL A 436 16.46 -14.65 26.42
N CYS A 437 17.18 -14.87 27.52
CA CYS A 437 16.59 -14.92 28.86
C CYS A 437 15.41 -15.92 28.96
N GLY A 438 15.47 -17.03 28.20
CA GLY A 438 14.39 -18.00 28.14
C GLY A 438 13.11 -17.53 27.42
N LEU A 439 13.14 -16.36 26.79
CA LEU A 439 12.02 -15.75 26.07
C LEU A 439 12.14 -16.03 24.57
N ASN A 440 11.15 -16.70 23.99
CA ASN A 440 11.09 -17.00 22.56
C ASN A 440 10.34 -15.92 21.77
N ARG A 441 9.52 -15.10 22.43
CA ARG A 441 8.60 -14.15 21.80
C ARG A 441 9.06 -12.69 21.91
N MET A 442 10.38 -12.46 21.96
CA MET A 442 10.95 -11.10 22.06
C MET A 442 10.62 -10.22 20.85
N THR A 443 10.54 -10.79 19.64
CA THR A 443 10.09 -10.02 18.47
C THR A 443 8.63 -9.58 18.64
N ASP A 444 7.77 -10.49 19.12
CA ASP A 444 6.35 -10.19 19.34
C ASP A 444 6.15 -9.11 20.40
N PHE A 445 7.02 -9.07 21.43
CA PHE A 445 7.05 -7.99 22.42
C PHE A 445 7.19 -6.60 21.78
N VAL A 446 8.06 -6.46 20.77
CA VAL A 446 8.27 -5.21 20.02
C VAL A 446 7.12 -4.94 19.06
N VAL A 447 6.60 -5.98 18.39
CA VAL A 447 5.48 -5.86 17.43
C VAL A 447 4.21 -5.35 18.12
N GLU A 448 3.92 -5.84 19.31
CA GLU A 448 2.78 -5.44 20.12
C GLU A 448 3.03 -4.11 20.90
N GLU A 449 4.21 -3.52 20.82
CA GLU A 449 4.60 -2.33 21.59
C GLU A 449 4.35 -2.54 23.09
N LEU A 450 5.01 -3.51 23.71
CA LEU A 450 4.81 -3.83 25.13
C LEU A 450 5.85 -3.16 26.03
N SER A 451 5.51 -3.08 27.31
CA SER A 451 6.44 -2.74 28.39
C SER A 451 6.53 -3.86 29.43
N LEU A 452 7.71 -4.05 30.02
CA LEU A 452 7.97 -4.98 31.11
C LEU A 452 8.54 -4.20 32.29
N LEU A 453 7.82 -4.22 33.40
CA LEU A 453 8.08 -3.40 34.58
C LEU A 453 8.04 -4.27 35.83
N LYS A 454 8.66 -3.84 36.92
CA LYS A 454 8.39 -4.44 38.23
C LYS A 454 6.94 -4.16 38.64
N PHE A 455 6.32 -5.09 39.36
CA PHE A 455 5.04 -4.85 39.98
C PHE A 455 5.16 -3.76 41.06
N SER A 456 4.25 -2.79 41.01
CA SER A 456 4.01 -1.82 42.08
C SER A 456 2.61 -1.22 41.89
N GLU A 457 2.02 -0.67 42.96
CA GLU A 457 0.74 0.03 42.86
C GLU A 457 0.79 1.18 41.84
N LYS A 458 1.92 1.89 41.75
CA LYS A 458 2.16 2.92 40.74
C LYS A 458 2.08 2.36 39.31
N ASN A 459 2.63 1.18 39.07
CA ASN A 459 2.66 0.58 37.73
C ASN A 459 1.31 -0.06 37.32
N LEU A 460 0.35 -0.19 38.24
CA LEU A 460 -1.05 -0.48 37.86
C LEU A 460 -1.71 0.69 37.11
N GLU A 461 -1.20 1.90 37.31
CA GLU A 461 -1.62 3.12 36.59
C GLU A 461 -0.77 3.40 35.34
N PHE A 462 -0.08 2.37 34.83
CA PHE A 462 0.76 2.48 33.64
C PHE A 462 -0.02 3.02 32.43
N SER A 463 0.57 3.98 31.72
CA SER A 463 -0.02 4.56 30.50
C SER A 463 1.11 4.98 29.57
N TRP A 464 0.89 4.88 28.26
CA TRP A 464 1.89 5.35 27.30
C TRP A 464 1.85 6.87 27.18
N PRO A 465 3.00 7.54 27.03
CA PRO A 465 3.05 8.99 26.86
C PRO A 465 2.23 9.50 25.67
N ASN A 466 2.06 8.69 24.62
CA ASN A 466 1.38 9.04 23.38
C ASN A 466 -0.03 8.40 23.24
N ASP A 467 -0.65 7.96 24.33
CA ASP A 467 -2.04 7.46 24.33
C ASP A 467 -3.09 8.58 24.42
N PHE A 468 -2.67 9.84 24.42
CA PHE A 468 -3.56 11.01 24.33
C PHE A 468 -3.89 11.30 22.87
N SER A 469 -5.19 11.43 22.55
CA SER A 469 -5.65 11.80 21.21
C SER A 469 -5.04 13.14 20.76
N ASP A 470 -4.66 13.25 19.48
CA ASP A 470 -4.23 14.50 18.82
C ASP A 470 -5.31 15.60 18.80
N ASP A 471 -6.53 15.30 19.30
CA ASP A 471 -7.62 16.27 19.44
C ASP A 471 -7.49 17.05 20.75
N ASN A 472 -7.66 18.37 20.64
CA ASN A 472 -7.61 19.39 21.70
C ASN A 472 -8.66 19.22 22.83
N ASP A 473 -8.99 18.00 23.24
CA ASP A 473 -9.91 17.75 24.35
C ASP A 473 -9.15 17.64 25.68
N ASN A 474 -9.29 18.72 26.45
CA ASN A 474 -8.94 18.91 27.85
C ASN A 474 -8.71 17.61 28.65
N ASN A 475 -7.44 17.29 28.96
CA ASN A 475 -6.87 16.65 30.17
C ASN A 475 -7.59 15.51 30.93
N ASN A 476 -8.71 14.94 30.46
CA ASN A 476 -9.53 13.97 31.20
C ASN A 476 -9.61 12.57 30.56
N ASN A 477 -9.03 12.34 29.38
CA ASN A 477 -9.06 11.04 28.68
C ASN A 477 -7.81 10.17 28.96
N ARG A 478 -7.33 10.12 30.22
CA ARG A 478 -6.29 9.15 30.57
C ARG A 478 -6.92 7.75 30.59
N ARG A 479 -6.47 6.88 29.70
CA ARG A 479 -6.93 5.49 29.62
C ARG A 479 -6.72 4.78 30.96
N MET A 480 -7.79 4.29 31.58
CA MET A 480 -7.71 3.46 32.78
C MET A 480 -7.48 1.99 32.41
N ASN A 481 -6.49 1.34 33.03
CA ASN A 481 -6.25 -0.08 32.89
C ASN A 481 -7.27 -0.86 33.72
N HIS A 482 -8.32 -1.35 33.08
CA HIS A 482 -9.46 -1.95 33.77
C HIS A 482 -9.32 -3.48 33.88
N ASN A 483 -8.81 -4.13 32.83
CA ASN A 483 -8.69 -5.58 32.77
C ASN A 483 -7.24 -6.01 33.07
N VAL A 484 -7.07 -6.80 34.14
CA VAL A 484 -5.78 -7.33 34.57
C VAL A 484 -5.83 -8.87 34.53
N LEU A 485 -4.96 -9.48 33.73
CA LEU A 485 -4.74 -10.92 33.77
C LEU A 485 -3.66 -11.23 34.82
N VAL A 486 -3.87 -12.25 35.64
CA VAL A 486 -2.89 -12.70 36.63
C VAL A 486 -2.58 -14.17 36.38
N THR A 487 -1.28 -14.51 36.30
CA THR A 487 -0.84 -15.90 36.10
C THR A 487 -0.79 -16.68 37.42
N PRO A 488 -0.83 -18.03 37.38
CA PRO A 488 -0.86 -18.86 38.59
C PRO A 488 0.32 -18.65 39.54
N SER A 489 1.46 -18.18 39.03
CA SER A 489 2.67 -17.99 39.83
C SER A 489 2.60 -16.76 40.75
N VAL A 490 1.64 -15.86 40.59
CA VAL A 490 1.57 -14.62 41.38
C VAL A 490 1.09 -14.89 42.81
N ASN A 491 1.74 -14.27 43.79
CA ASN A 491 1.38 -14.42 45.21
C ASN A 491 -0.02 -13.86 45.52
N GLU A 492 -0.80 -14.57 46.33
CA GLU A 492 -2.17 -14.20 46.71
C GLU A 492 -2.31 -12.79 47.32
N LYS A 493 -1.30 -12.31 48.05
CA LYS A 493 -1.28 -10.92 48.58
C LYS A 493 -1.33 -9.88 47.46
N ILE A 494 -0.60 -10.12 46.37
CA ILE A 494 -0.58 -9.26 45.19
C ILE A 494 -1.94 -9.30 44.49
N ILE A 495 -2.53 -10.48 44.34
CA ILE A 495 -3.87 -10.66 43.76
C ILE A 495 -4.91 -9.84 44.54
N ASN A 496 -4.90 -9.93 45.86
CA ASN A 496 -5.81 -9.20 46.73
C ASN A 496 -5.56 -7.68 46.68
N SER A 497 -4.30 -7.24 46.58
CA SER A 497 -3.94 -5.83 46.37
C SER A 497 -4.46 -5.29 45.04
N ILE A 498 -4.45 -6.07 43.96
CA ILE A 498 -5.03 -5.61 42.68
C ILE A 498 -6.56 -5.53 42.79
N LYS A 499 -7.21 -6.53 43.38
CA LYS A 499 -8.67 -6.56 43.56
C LYS A 499 -9.18 -5.38 44.39
N SER A 500 -8.44 -4.94 45.42
CA SER A 500 -8.84 -3.79 46.24
C SER A 500 -8.86 -2.47 45.47
N THR A 501 -8.22 -2.39 44.30
CA THR A 501 -8.27 -1.20 43.43
C THR A 501 -9.55 -1.09 42.58
N GLY A 502 -10.45 -2.08 42.64
CA GLY A 502 -11.69 -2.10 41.86
C GLY A 502 -11.51 -2.52 40.39
N ARG A 503 -10.31 -3.01 40.02
CA ARG A 503 -10.02 -3.54 38.68
C ARG A 503 -10.63 -4.92 38.47
N ASN A 504 -10.90 -5.24 37.21
CA ASN A 504 -11.37 -6.56 36.81
C ASN A 504 -10.18 -7.53 36.71
N VAL A 505 -10.06 -8.42 37.70
CA VAL A 505 -8.95 -9.37 37.82
C VAL A 505 -9.39 -10.74 37.32
N ILE A 506 -8.75 -11.20 36.24
CA ILE A 506 -8.95 -12.55 35.70
C ILE A 506 -7.77 -13.42 36.08
N LEU A 507 -8.06 -14.55 36.70
CA LEU A 507 -7.08 -15.55 37.07
C LEU A 507 -6.94 -16.56 35.93
N LYS A 508 -5.73 -16.75 35.44
CA LYS A 508 -5.40 -17.88 34.57
C LYS A 508 -5.27 -19.11 35.45
N ASP A 509 -6.26 -20.00 35.42
CA ASP A 509 -6.30 -21.24 36.22
C ASP A 509 -6.93 -22.39 35.41
N ALA A 510 -7.31 -23.49 36.08
CA ALA A 510 -7.99 -24.61 35.43
C ALA A 510 -9.42 -24.29 34.93
N ASN A 511 -10.04 -23.21 35.43
CA ASN A 511 -11.41 -22.80 35.09
C ASN A 511 -11.44 -21.81 33.90
N ASN A 512 -10.35 -21.07 33.66
CA ASN A 512 -10.17 -20.22 32.49
C ASN A 512 -8.97 -20.71 31.68
N SER A 513 -9.18 -21.71 30.84
CA SER A 513 -8.12 -22.20 29.98
C SER A 513 -7.68 -21.11 28.99
N ILE A 514 -6.45 -21.22 28.49
CA ILE A 514 -5.96 -20.34 27.41
C ILE A 514 -6.92 -20.32 26.22
N ASN A 515 -7.61 -21.44 25.94
CA ASN A 515 -8.58 -21.51 24.86
C ASN A 515 -9.79 -20.63 25.10
N ASP A 516 -10.30 -20.62 26.34
CA ASP A 516 -11.47 -19.80 26.72
C ASP A 516 -11.14 -18.32 26.62
N ILE A 517 -9.94 -17.93 27.05
CA ILE A 517 -9.44 -16.56 26.92
C ILE A 517 -9.32 -16.16 25.43
N LEU A 518 -8.76 -17.02 24.60
CA LEU A 518 -8.58 -16.74 23.17
C LEU A 518 -9.92 -16.69 22.42
N GLU A 519 -10.84 -17.59 22.76
CA GLU A 519 -12.19 -17.61 22.20
C GLU A 519 -12.94 -16.33 22.56
N TRP A 520 -12.86 -15.90 23.84
CA TRP A 520 -13.42 -14.62 24.28
C TRP A 520 -12.82 -13.43 23.52
N ILE A 521 -11.49 -13.38 23.33
CA ILE A 521 -10.85 -12.30 22.56
C ILE A 521 -11.32 -12.30 21.10
N ASP A 522 -11.36 -13.46 20.44
CA ASP A 522 -11.79 -13.60 19.04
C ASP A 522 -13.24 -13.15 18.84
N GLN A 523 -14.15 -13.62 19.70
CA GLN A 523 -15.56 -13.24 19.66
C GLN A 523 -15.75 -11.74 19.96
N SER A 524 -14.99 -11.20 20.91
CA SER A 524 -15.06 -9.78 21.25
C SER A 524 -14.47 -8.88 20.16
N ASN A 525 -13.42 -9.31 19.45
CA ASN A 525 -12.92 -8.62 18.24
C ASN A 525 -13.97 -8.57 17.13
N LYS A 526 -14.83 -9.60 17.04
CA LYS A 526 -15.97 -9.67 16.11
C LYS A 526 -17.22 -8.92 16.61
N GLY A 527 -17.11 -8.19 17.72
CA GLY A 527 -18.20 -7.39 18.26
C GLY A 527 -19.28 -8.17 19.01
N GLN A 528 -19.02 -9.45 19.33
CA GLN A 528 -19.92 -10.27 20.13
C GLN A 528 -19.62 -10.06 21.62
N VAL A 529 -20.63 -9.65 22.40
CA VAL A 529 -20.48 -9.45 23.86
C VAL A 529 -20.94 -10.72 24.58
N LEU A 530 -20.00 -11.49 25.12
CA LEU A 530 -20.30 -12.81 25.71
C LEU A 530 -20.30 -12.84 27.24
N ASP A 531 -19.61 -11.90 27.90
CA ASP A 531 -19.64 -11.79 29.36
C ASP A 531 -19.93 -10.34 29.79
N GLN A 532 -20.93 -10.20 30.66
CA GLN A 532 -21.31 -8.90 31.22
C GLN A 532 -20.28 -8.35 32.20
N ASN A 533 -19.41 -9.20 32.78
CA ASN A 533 -18.35 -8.79 33.71
C ASN A 533 -17.11 -8.23 33.00
N LEU A 534 -16.93 -8.52 31.71
CA LEU A 534 -15.82 -8.04 30.88
C LEU A 534 -16.15 -6.76 30.08
N LYS A 535 -17.36 -6.20 30.28
CA LYS A 535 -17.95 -5.06 29.53
C LYS A 535 -17.17 -3.74 29.58
N ASN A 536 -16.21 -3.60 30.49
CA ASN A 536 -15.64 -2.28 30.81
C ASN A 536 -14.28 -1.99 30.18
N SER A 537 -13.68 -2.93 29.43
CA SER A 537 -12.51 -2.58 28.61
C SER A 537 -12.96 -2.08 27.23
N PRO A 538 -12.53 -0.88 26.82
CA PRO A 538 -12.86 -0.35 25.50
C PRO A 538 -12.29 -1.18 24.35
N VAL A 539 -11.29 -2.04 24.61
CA VAL A 539 -10.60 -2.87 23.61
C VAL A 539 -10.59 -4.35 24.05
N PRO A 540 -10.83 -5.33 23.17
CA PRO A 540 -11.11 -6.71 23.56
C PRO A 540 -9.85 -7.55 23.86
N ARG A 541 -9.03 -7.11 24.82
CA ARG A 541 -7.80 -7.74 25.32
C ARG A 541 -7.48 -7.21 26.73
N PHE A 542 -6.41 -7.69 27.36
CA PHE A 542 -5.99 -7.23 28.69
C PHE A 542 -5.10 -6.00 28.63
N ASP A 543 -5.30 -5.04 29.53
CA ASP A 543 -4.45 -3.84 29.63
C ASP A 543 -3.10 -4.16 30.30
N LEU A 544 -3.17 -4.97 31.34
CA LEU A 544 -2.02 -5.40 32.13
C LEU A 544 -2.04 -6.90 32.32
N VAL A 545 -0.86 -7.50 32.38
CA VAL A 545 -0.67 -8.87 32.83
C VAL A 545 0.31 -8.88 33.99
N VAL A 546 -0.04 -9.50 35.11
CA VAL A 546 0.85 -9.70 36.25
C VAL A 546 1.37 -11.13 36.23
N ILE A 547 2.70 -11.26 36.28
CA ILE A 547 3.39 -12.55 36.27
C ILE A 547 4.30 -12.71 37.48
N GLY A 548 4.40 -13.93 38.00
CA GLY A 548 5.36 -14.30 39.04
C GLY A 548 6.62 -14.97 38.49
N ASN A 549 6.60 -15.44 37.24
CA ASN A 549 7.73 -16.09 36.59
C ASN A 549 7.96 -15.55 35.17
N LEU A 550 9.18 -15.12 34.84
CA LEU A 550 9.54 -14.59 33.53
C LEU A 550 9.30 -15.57 32.37
N LYS A 551 9.35 -16.89 32.62
CA LYS A 551 9.02 -17.92 31.62
C LYS A 551 7.56 -17.88 31.16
N GLU A 552 6.68 -17.17 31.88
CA GLU A 552 5.27 -17.03 31.50
C GLU A 552 5.01 -15.94 30.46
N ILE A 553 5.99 -15.04 30.21
CA ILE A 553 5.88 -13.93 29.24
C ILE A 553 5.44 -14.43 27.87
N ASP A 554 6.10 -15.47 27.34
CA ASP A 554 5.76 -16.02 26.02
C ASP A 554 4.28 -16.44 25.94
N SER A 555 3.75 -17.02 27.02
CA SER A 555 2.37 -17.52 27.10
C SER A 555 1.30 -16.42 27.17
N VAL A 556 1.68 -15.20 27.56
CA VAL A 556 0.76 -14.05 27.68
C VAL A 556 0.92 -13.06 26.53
N ILE A 557 2.03 -13.13 25.79
CA ILE A 557 2.17 -12.46 24.50
C ILE A 557 1.43 -13.27 23.44
N ARG A 558 1.88 -14.48 23.10
CA ARG A 558 1.25 -15.34 22.07
C ARG A 558 1.26 -16.81 22.52
N PRO A 559 0.17 -17.31 23.13
CA PRO A 559 0.15 -18.63 23.76
C PRO A 559 0.20 -19.81 22.78
N LYS A 560 -0.16 -19.61 21.50
CA LYS A 560 -0.22 -20.65 20.47
C LYS A 560 0.69 -20.31 19.31
N GLU A 561 1.40 -21.32 18.82
CA GLU A 561 2.20 -21.20 17.61
C GLU A 561 1.31 -21.04 16.37
N GLY A 562 1.71 -20.18 15.43
CA GLY A 562 0.94 -19.91 14.20
C GLY A 562 -0.30 -19.02 14.38
N MET A 563 -0.57 -18.53 15.59
CA MET A 563 -1.68 -17.62 15.87
C MET A 563 -1.18 -16.17 15.93
N ASP A 564 -1.89 -15.25 15.28
CA ASP A 564 -1.54 -13.82 15.27
C ASP A 564 -2.13 -13.02 16.45
N LEU A 565 -2.87 -13.69 17.34
CA LEU A 565 -3.62 -13.06 18.41
C LEU A 565 -2.81 -13.01 19.71
N SER A 566 -2.58 -11.79 20.22
CA SER A 566 -1.98 -11.59 21.54
C SER A 566 -3.03 -11.51 22.65
N ILE A 567 -2.74 -12.08 23.82
CA ILE A 567 -3.60 -11.97 25.01
C ILE A 567 -3.51 -10.54 25.58
N LEU A 568 -2.28 -10.06 25.78
CA LEU A 568 -2.05 -8.68 26.14
C LEU A 568 -2.40 -7.79 24.94
N ARG A 569 -3.04 -6.66 25.20
CA ARG A 569 -3.31 -5.70 24.13
C ARG A 569 -2.02 -5.04 23.68
N SER A 570 -1.98 -4.56 22.44
CA SER A 570 -0.90 -3.70 22.00
C SER A 570 -0.85 -2.44 22.86
N ARG A 571 0.35 -1.94 23.18
CA ARG A 571 0.53 -0.90 24.20
C ARG A 571 0.03 -1.33 25.60
N GLY A 572 0.11 -2.60 25.94
CA GLY A 572 -0.08 -3.11 27.29
C GLY A 572 1.23 -3.17 28.08
N ALA A 573 1.15 -3.54 29.36
CA ALA A 573 2.34 -3.81 30.17
C ALA A 573 2.27 -5.15 30.92
N ILE A 574 3.43 -5.79 31.02
CA ILE A 574 3.67 -6.95 31.87
C ILE A 574 4.30 -6.45 33.17
N LEU A 575 3.68 -6.78 34.30
CA LEU A 575 4.16 -6.44 35.63
C LEU A 575 4.74 -7.70 36.30
N TYR A 576 6.02 -7.67 36.58
CA TYR A 576 6.75 -8.80 37.17
C TYR A 576 6.82 -8.69 38.70
N SER A 577 6.33 -9.71 39.40
CA SER A 577 6.37 -9.84 40.86
C SER A 577 6.84 -11.24 41.24
N PRO A 578 8.15 -11.49 41.42
CA PRO A 578 8.66 -12.83 41.70
C PRO A 578 7.99 -13.48 42.91
N SER A 579 7.59 -14.75 42.77
CA SER A 579 6.89 -15.53 43.80
C SER A 579 7.78 -15.88 44.99
N GLU A 580 9.07 -16.07 44.74
CA GLU A 580 10.16 -16.26 45.69
C GLU A 580 11.32 -15.35 45.25
N PRO A 581 12.15 -14.81 46.17
CA PRO A 581 13.37 -14.13 45.76
C PRO A 581 14.18 -15.11 44.88
N PRO A 582 14.64 -14.69 43.68
CA PRO A 582 15.43 -15.56 42.82
C PRO A 582 16.58 -16.15 43.64
N PRO A 583 16.89 -17.46 43.53
CA PRO A 583 18.09 -17.99 44.15
C PRO A 583 19.29 -17.36 43.45
N TYR A 584 19.84 -16.30 44.05
CA TYR A 584 21.00 -15.58 43.56
C TYR A 584 22.27 -16.35 43.92
N ASP A 585 22.47 -17.51 43.30
CA ASP A 585 23.72 -18.27 43.45
C ASP A 585 24.68 -17.89 42.32
N TYR A 586 25.37 -16.76 42.52
CA TYR A 586 26.29 -16.17 41.53
C TYR A 586 27.59 -16.97 41.32
N ASP A 587 27.89 -17.93 42.20
CA ASP A 587 29.15 -18.69 42.21
C ASP A 587 28.98 -20.13 41.69
N ASN A 588 27.79 -20.51 41.22
CA ASN A 588 27.50 -21.86 40.77
C ASN A 588 27.60 -21.96 39.24
N ASP A 589 28.81 -22.23 38.76
CA ASP A 589 29.14 -22.53 37.35
C ASP A 589 28.38 -23.74 36.75
N ASN A 590 27.51 -24.39 37.53
CA ASN A 590 26.68 -25.53 37.09
C ASN A 590 25.31 -25.14 36.50
N ASN A 591 24.91 -23.87 36.53
CA ASN A 591 23.67 -23.42 35.90
C ASN A 591 23.85 -23.27 34.37
N ASN A 592 22.90 -23.80 33.59
CA ASN A 592 22.90 -23.62 32.13
C ASN A 592 22.77 -22.12 31.76
N ASP A 593 23.37 -21.72 30.64
CA ASP A 593 23.43 -20.31 30.18
C ASP A 593 22.09 -19.56 30.26
N ASN A 594 20.97 -20.21 29.91
CA ASN A 594 19.64 -19.61 29.95
C ASN A 594 19.18 -19.21 31.36
N ASP A 595 19.52 -19.98 32.41
CA ASP A 595 19.10 -19.65 33.77
C ASP A 595 19.89 -18.46 34.30
N ASN A 596 21.17 -18.33 33.93
CA ASN A 596 21.99 -17.15 34.22
C ASN A 596 21.44 -15.88 33.52
N GLU A 597 20.98 -16.00 32.27
CA GLU A 597 20.34 -14.90 31.55
C GLU A 597 19.00 -14.46 32.17
N ILE A 598 18.18 -15.42 32.63
CA ILE A 598 16.93 -15.13 33.34
C ILE A 598 17.20 -14.41 34.66
N GLN A 599 18.21 -14.85 35.42
CA GLN A 599 18.61 -14.19 36.65
C GLN A 599 19.07 -12.75 36.41
N LEU A 600 19.84 -12.52 35.32
CA LEU A 600 20.26 -11.17 34.94
C LEU A 600 19.04 -10.25 34.67
N LEU A 601 18.06 -10.74 33.90
CA LEU A 601 16.83 -9.98 33.62
C LEU A 601 15.99 -9.75 34.88
N SER A 602 15.84 -10.78 35.73
CA SER A 602 15.09 -10.68 36.99
C SER A 602 15.71 -9.64 37.92
N LYS A 603 17.04 -9.68 38.11
CA LYS A 603 17.80 -8.69 38.87
C LYS A 603 17.59 -7.28 38.32
N ALA A 604 17.73 -7.13 37.00
CA ALA A 604 17.57 -5.84 36.34
C ALA A 604 16.19 -5.22 36.60
N LEU A 605 15.12 -6.01 36.56
CA LEU A 605 13.76 -5.53 36.80
C LEU A 605 13.50 -5.23 38.29
N ILE A 606 13.99 -6.06 39.20
CA ILE A 606 13.60 -6.03 40.62
C ILE A 606 14.55 -5.19 41.48
N GLU A 607 15.85 -5.43 41.37
CA GLU A 607 16.87 -4.74 42.19
C GLU A 607 17.25 -3.39 41.58
N ASP A 608 17.51 -3.39 40.27
CA ASP A 608 17.96 -2.19 39.56
C ASP A 608 16.79 -1.30 39.11
N ASP A 609 15.54 -1.79 39.22
CA ASP A 609 14.32 -1.10 38.77
C ASP A 609 14.39 -0.62 37.31
N ILE A 610 15.04 -1.41 36.45
CA ILE A 610 15.06 -1.16 35.02
C ILE A 610 13.65 -1.42 34.47
N GLN A 611 13.21 -0.49 33.64
CA GLN A 611 11.99 -0.61 32.86
C GLN A 611 12.35 -0.95 31.42
N ILE A 612 11.73 -1.99 30.88
CA ILE A 612 11.91 -2.36 29.47
C ILE A 612 10.70 -1.86 28.69
N TRP A 613 10.96 -1.03 27.70
CA TRP A 613 9.95 -0.45 26.82
C TRP A 613 10.20 -0.92 25.38
N SER A 614 9.19 -0.92 24.54
CA SER A 614 9.35 -1.20 23.11
C SER A 614 8.39 -0.39 22.26
N THR A 615 8.74 -0.23 20.98
CA THR A 615 7.90 0.48 20.00
C THR A 615 8.10 -0.13 18.61
N ARG A 616 7.10 -0.01 17.73
CA ARG A 616 7.19 -0.40 16.31
C ARG A 616 7.32 0.84 15.39
N CYS A 617 6.70 0.83 14.21
CA CYS A 617 6.45 2.00 13.36
C CYS A 617 5.91 3.20 14.15
N GLY A 618 6.16 4.41 13.64
CA GLY A 618 5.67 5.66 14.23
C GLY A 618 4.76 6.43 13.28
N ASN A 619 4.41 7.65 13.66
CA ASN A 619 3.55 8.53 12.86
C ASN A 619 4.33 9.18 11.70
N LEU A 620 4.00 8.83 10.46
CA LEU A 620 4.64 9.37 9.26
C LEU A 620 4.50 10.91 9.11
N LYS A 621 3.40 11.50 9.57
CA LYS A 621 3.22 12.97 9.52
C LYS A 621 4.20 13.67 10.46
N ASN A 622 4.37 13.15 11.68
CA ASN A 622 5.34 13.68 12.64
C ASN A 622 6.77 13.51 12.15
N SER A 623 7.06 12.37 11.51
CA SER A 623 8.35 12.11 10.87
C SER A 623 8.68 13.13 9.77
N LEU A 624 7.78 13.34 8.80
CA LEU A 624 7.97 14.35 7.75
C LEU A 624 8.12 15.78 8.32
N LYS A 625 7.34 16.12 9.36
CA LYS A 625 7.47 17.39 10.09
C LYS A 625 8.83 17.50 10.77
N GLY A 626 9.32 16.44 11.40
CA GLY A 626 10.63 16.37 12.03
C GLY A 626 11.76 16.57 11.03
N LEU A 627 11.73 15.85 9.91
CA LEU A 627 12.72 15.97 8.83
C LEU A 627 12.70 17.37 8.17
N SER A 628 11.50 17.90 7.86
CA SER A 628 11.36 19.20 7.18
C SER A 628 11.78 20.39 8.06
N LYS A 629 11.60 20.31 9.38
CA LYS A 629 12.04 21.36 10.32
C LYS A 629 13.53 21.29 10.66
N ASN A 630 14.19 20.16 10.38
CA ASN A 630 15.59 19.92 10.76
C ASN A 630 16.44 19.57 9.53
N LEU A 631 16.43 20.44 8.51
CA LEU A 631 17.10 20.20 7.22
C LEU A 631 18.60 19.89 7.34
N GLU A 632 19.30 20.43 8.34
CA GLU A 632 20.70 20.09 8.61
C GLU A 632 20.87 18.58 8.85
N ILE A 633 20.09 18.01 9.76
CA ILE A 633 20.12 16.57 10.10
C ILE A 633 19.63 15.75 8.90
N THR A 634 18.57 16.22 8.23
CA THR A 634 18.02 15.55 7.04
C THR A 634 19.04 15.45 5.92
N ASN A 635 19.80 16.52 5.66
CA ASN A 635 20.84 16.54 4.64
C ASN A 635 22.02 15.61 5.00
N ILE A 636 22.40 15.54 6.28
CA ILE A 636 23.40 14.58 6.76
C ILE A 636 22.93 13.14 6.52
N LEU A 637 21.67 12.83 6.81
CA LEU A 637 21.08 11.51 6.55
C LEU A 637 21.04 11.21 5.05
N GLU A 638 20.55 12.13 4.22
CA GLU A 638 20.44 11.93 2.77
C GLU A 638 21.80 11.63 2.14
N LYS A 639 22.81 12.44 2.48
CA LYS A 639 24.17 12.32 1.97
C LYS A 639 24.84 11.00 2.35
N ASN A 640 24.64 10.52 3.58
CA ASN A 640 25.44 9.44 4.15
C ASN A 640 24.71 8.09 4.26
N MET A 641 23.38 8.08 4.35
CA MET A 641 22.58 6.86 4.52
C MET A 641 22.19 6.22 3.18
N ILE A 642 21.93 7.01 2.14
CA ILE A 642 21.65 6.47 0.80
C ILE A 642 22.97 6.14 0.14
N THR A 643 23.34 4.86 0.21
CA THR A 643 24.63 4.36 -0.29
C THR A 643 24.60 3.93 -1.75
N LYS A 644 23.40 3.66 -2.29
CA LYS A 644 23.22 3.19 -3.67
C LYS A 644 21.80 3.51 -4.16
N GLU A 645 21.70 3.79 -5.45
CA GLU A 645 20.46 3.85 -6.21
C GLU A 645 20.52 2.81 -7.33
N ILE A 646 19.45 2.04 -7.50
CA ILE A 646 19.30 1.02 -8.54
C ILE A 646 17.95 1.20 -9.24
N THR A 647 17.79 0.62 -10.43
CA THR A 647 16.47 0.54 -11.09
C THR A 647 15.76 -0.76 -10.70
N LEU A 648 14.44 -0.82 -10.92
CA LEU A 648 13.65 -2.04 -10.72
C LEU A 648 14.19 -3.25 -11.52
N GLU A 649 14.88 -3.02 -12.65
CA GLU A 649 15.49 -4.06 -13.48
C GLU A 649 16.69 -4.75 -12.80
N ASN A 650 17.38 -4.04 -11.90
CA ASN A 650 18.57 -4.51 -11.18
C ASN A 650 18.25 -4.85 -9.72
N LEU A 651 17.02 -5.29 -9.46
CA LEU A 651 16.54 -5.52 -8.09
C LEU A 651 17.37 -6.61 -7.39
N ASP A 652 17.76 -7.65 -8.11
CA ASP A 652 18.66 -8.72 -7.65
C ASP A 652 20.00 -8.18 -7.15
N GLU A 653 20.67 -7.31 -7.93
CA GLU A 653 21.89 -6.61 -7.49
C GLU A 653 21.63 -5.80 -6.22
N GLY A 654 20.48 -5.11 -6.15
CA GLY A 654 20.07 -4.36 -4.96
C GLY A 654 19.97 -5.21 -3.71
N PHE A 655 19.39 -6.41 -3.80
CA PHE A 655 19.30 -7.35 -2.69
C PHE A 655 20.69 -7.83 -2.26
N ASP A 656 21.55 -8.18 -3.23
CA ASP A 656 22.93 -8.61 -2.95
C ASP A 656 23.73 -7.52 -2.25
N LEU A 657 23.62 -6.27 -2.69
CA LEU A 657 24.26 -5.13 -2.04
C LEU A 657 23.69 -4.88 -0.65
N ALA A 658 22.36 -4.99 -0.46
CA ALA A 658 21.71 -4.76 0.83
C ALA A 658 22.11 -5.75 1.92
N MET A 659 22.51 -6.97 1.54
CA MET A 659 23.06 -7.99 2.44
C MET A 659 24.50 -7.69 2.88
N ARG A 660 25.25 -6.89 2.11
CA ARG A 660 26.62 -6.50 2.47
C ARG A 660 26.59 -5.45 3.59
N GLY A 661 27.58 -5.53 4.48
CA GLY A 661 27.58 -4.77 5.72
C GLY A 661 27.88 -3.27 5.58
N ASP A 662 28.39 -2.87 4.42
CA ASP A 662 28.82 -1.53 4.00
C ASP A 662 27.70 -0.68 3.38
N HIS A 663 26.59 -1.28 2.96
CA HIS A 663 25.42 -0.56 2.45
C HIS A 663 24.36 -0.33 3.53
N ILE A 664 23.94 0.93 3.69
CA ILE A 664 23.00 1.34 4.75
C ILE A 664 21.57 1.37 4.19
N LYS A 665 21.29 2.25 3.23
CA LYS A 665 20.03 2.30 2.47
C LYS A 665 20.33 2.27 0.98
N ILE A 666 19.55 1.47 0.27
CA ILE A 666 19.53 1.37 -1.18
C ILE A 666 18.15 1.83 -1.63
N LEU A 667 18.10 2.77 -2.57
CA LEU A 667 16.85 3.21 -3.18
C LEU A 667 16.65 2.50 -4.50
N VAL A 668 15.43 2.00 -4.70
CA VAL A 668 15.00 1.43 -5.97
C VAL A 668 14.17 2.48 -6.68
N ASP A 669 14.67 2.93 -7.83
CA ASP A 669 13.90 3.71 -8.78
C ASP A 669 12.94 2.78 -9.52
N VAL A 670 11.65 2.96 -9.20
CA VAL A 670 10.54 2.19 -9.76
C VAL A 670 9.85 2.91 -10.89
N GLU A 671 10.36 4.08 -11.30
CA GLU A 671 9.82 4.78 -12.45
C GLU A 671 9.97 3.87 -13.67
N ALA A 672 8.85 3.54 -14.29
CA ALA A 672 8.86 2.91 -15.59
C ALA A 672 9.48 3.93 -16.55
N LYS A 673 10.79 3.81 -16.82
CA LYS A 673 11.39 4.49 -17.95
C LYS A 673 10.52 4.14 -19.13
N ASN A 674 9.86 5.15 -19.70
CA ASN A 674 9.07 5.01 -20.90
C ASN A 674 9.97 4.37 -21.95
N THR A 675 9.93 3.05 -22.05
CA THR A 675 10.48 2.30 -23.16
C THR A 675 9.47 2.52 -24.26
N ILE A 676 9.75 3.57 -25.02
CA ILE A 676 9.01 4.04 -26.20
C ILE A 676 8.90 2.92 -27.22
#